data_AF-A0A846TKP0-F1
#
_entry.id   AF-A0A846TKP0-F1
#
_cell.length_a   1.000
_cell.length_b   1.000
_cell.length_c   1.000
_cell.angle_alpha   90.00
_cell.angle_beta   90.00
_cell.angle_gamma   90.00
#
_symmetry.space_group_name_H-M   'P 1'
#
loop_
_entity.id
_entity.type
_entity.pdbx_description
1 polymer ?
#
loop_
_entity_poly.entity_id
_entity_poly.type
_entity_poly.pdbx_seq_one_letter_code
_entity_poly.pdbx_strand_id
1 'polypeptide(L)'
;MAAEHPFPRGFLLSRRHGVTGEDRDRVDIAEWASVDLGDSGWVFTHDPLILPSRSVSSDGRRWVLAFGLFLYAGDDDADIPAADRLMTGWDRSAAGALDGFLDVLDAYGGRHLVLRGDGDRVWLYQDATGMRTVYFSESAELVASHLNLIQELVPHRERSLAEGRAGFMTAWGRTPRVGIEAMLPNHSVELGTWEIQRFYPRKPNTYTDLSVQERVELFARRWERMMGDLVKTDSQLILSLTGGWDSRTSMALSRAHLDRIHMFTYSSSRPDADLRKGMIARDEAVVAKLLEHVPNAGHTTYYIEERHVQLPPHQQALLERNTVGNHFKWLLPHYLKSFPSPNVIHIRGNASAVGKSSWTDLGSSGTRQDMQAYWLRRTAKDAPHMSQRDRVREFEAGYRTWGYDDELYDTHRRDLFYWEIRLGRWSAEICNETDLAFETMAAMNVRSLLEMTLSFPIEQRKASFFFAELINHVFPILNFVGVNDERNLYELHRDQRLESAPAVGAAGVDSAGASAVPAAGPATDPPPALSDGLEILHDGRTVARCPIQDELAVIPAEHFKTGTLVKRSFSPVTTAGTLKFTVHSRYGHDQGGGNWRYQVWVNQDMHSSWDGGICREPVHVTVAGLQPHDVVAVVGVPGRDHDRESWQRASRIWLHDAQFAPGPALGGIRVTTNAPGGFHRRGAHELHLDLGDLAVLTREDFPVDRPVRLDVEIGADLLPMLVVRRTGERAVSFYDGPVDVTKTHGAPAFQRAAWWPEIDRHQVHVADPASVGHAALKTSWGQLHPQRSAVPDAVKAIRGVTAILGVPDARHRTHFGSSSGGFWAWNAALLDPGSRAVVSNPQIDWTTWSTTATAALLEQRLSGVTVQDFRRRHPGRCNVLEAWRTAHHPARVDYWANTATPYEANVELPRLRGFQHQHPELTTNLRVHDYHDERAVHAPLDRQRAVSAILES
;
A
#
# COMPACT_ATOMS: atom_id res chain seq x y z
N MET A 1 31.67 -25.08 -18.43
CA MET A 1 31.77 -23.78 -19.12
C MET A 1 30.36 -23.33 -19.40
N ALA A 2 30.12 -22.03 -19.33
CA ALA A 2 28.88 -21.40 -19.76
C ALA A 2 28.47 -21.82 -21.19
N ALA A 3 27.22 -21.55 -21.59
CA ALA A 3 26.79 -21.91 -22.93
C ALA A 3 27.59 -21.14 -24.00
N GLU A 4 28.22 -21.87 -24.92
CA GLU A 4 29.03 -21.33 -26.02
C GLU A 4 28.29 -21.36 -27.37
N HIS A 5 26.98 -21.62 -27.34
CA HIS A 5 26.09 -21.67 -28.52
C HIS A 5 24.88 -20.74 -28.31
N PRO A 6 24.19 -20.31 -29.39
CA PRO A 6 23.00 -19.48 -29.27
C PRO A 6 21.81 -20.30 -28.78
N PHE A 7 20.80 -19.60 -28.26
CA PHE A 7 19.52 -20.17 -27.83
C PHE A 7 19.63 -21.33 -26.81
N PRO A 8 20.52 -21.27 -25.80
CA PRO A 8 20.68 -22.35 -24.83
C PRO A 8 19.34 -22.71 -24.18
N ARG A 9 19.08 -24.01 -24.02
CA ARG A 9 17.81 -24.54 -23.45
C ARG A 9 16.57 -24.17 -24.28
N GLY A 10 16.79 -23.79 -25.54
CA GLY A 10 15.76 -23.41 -26.48
C GLY A 10 15.09 -24.60 -27.16
N PHE A 11 14.02 -24.28 -27.87
CA PHE A 11 13.29 -25.19 -28.74
C PHE A 11 12.79 -24.48 -29.99
N LEU A 12 12.46 -25.28 -31.00
CA LEU A 12 11.85 -24.93 -32.28
C LEU A 12 10.80 -25.98 -32.66
N LEU A 13 9.59 -25.54 -32.99
CA LEU A 13 8.57 -26.34 -33.65
C LEU A 13 8.43 -25.84 -35.09
N SER A 14 8.46 -26.79 -36.02
CA SER A 14 8.27 -26.55 -37.44
C SER A 14 7.46 -27.68 -38.07
N ARG A 15 6.91 -27.45 -39.26
CA ARG A 15 6.42 -28.55 -40.10
C ARG A 15 7.55 -29.53 -40.42
N ARG A 16 7.22 -30.82 -40.59
CA ARG A 16 8.17 -31.92 -40.86
C ARG A 16 9.15 -31.63 -42.01
N HIS A 17 8.72 -30.86 -43.00
CA HIS A 17 9.54 -30.47 -44.15
C HIS A 17 9.73 -28.95 -44.27
N GLY A 18 9.39 -28.19 -43.22
CA GLY A 18 9.44 -26.72 -43.24
C GLY A 18 10.81 -26.12 -42.93
N VAL A 19 11.69 -26.86 -42.25
CA VAL A 19 13.06 -26.43 -41.89
C VAL A 19 14.03 -27.54 -42.26
N THR A 20 14.95 -27.25 -43.18
CA THR A 20 15.94 -28.22 -43.69
C THR A 20 17.16 -28.32 -42.78
N GLY A 21 18.04 -29.30 -43.03
CA GLY A 21 19.34 -29.37 -42.36
C GLY A 21 20.19 -28.12 -42.60
N GLU A 22 20.21 -27.61 -43.84
CA GLU A 22 20.93 -26.38 -44.19
C GLU A 22 20.40 -25.15 -43.44
N ASP A 23 19.08 -25.07 -43.22
CA ASP A 23 18.50 -23.99 -42.42
C ASP A 23 18.92 -24.07 -40.95
N ARG A 24 19.03 -25.28 -40.39
CA ARG A 24 19.48 -25.51 -39.01
C ARG A 24 20.96 -25.17 -38.86
N ASP A 25 21.78 -25.55 -39.83
CA ASP A 25 23.20 -25.18 -39.88
C ASP A 25 23.36 -23.66 -39.95
N ARG A 26 22.55 -22.98 -40.77
CA ARG A 26 22.59 -21.51 -40.93
C ARG A 26 22.32 -20.75 -39.64
N VAL A 27 21.49 -21.30 -38.75
CA VAL A 27 21.13 -20.66 -37.47
C VAL A 27 21.81 -21.32 -36.27
N ASP A 28 22.85 -22.13 -36.50
CA ASP A 28 23.68 -22.80 -35.49
C ASP A 28 22.90 -23.71 -34.53
N ILE A 29 21.88 -24.42 -35.05
CA ILE A 29 21.12 -25.44 -34.30
C ILE A 29 21.20 -26.84 -34.94
N ALA A 30 22.21 -27.07 -35.78
CA ALA A 30 22.47 -28.35 -36.45
C ALA A 30 22.46 -29.55 -35.48
N GLU A 31 23.08 -29.36 -34.32
CA GLU A 31 23.26 -30.37 -33.27
C GLU A 31 22.00 -30.61 -32.43
N TRP A 32 20.92 -29.83 -32.66
CA TRP A 32 19.68 -30.01 -31.91
C TRP A 32 18.94 -31.27 -32.36
N ALA A 33 18.57 -32.10 -31.39
CA ALA A 33 17.80 -33.30 -31.63
C ALA A 33 16.35 -32.96 -31.99
N SER A 34 15.73 -33.78 -32.85
CA SER A 34 14.33 -33.63 -33.27
C SER A 34 13.47 -34.81 -32.83
N VAL A 35 12.26 -34.51 -32.40
CA VAL A 35 11.20 -35.46 -32.05
C VAL A 35 10.03 -35.26 -33.03
N ASP A 36 9.71 -36.29 -33.81
CA ASP A 36 8.54 -36.29 -34.67
C ASP A 36 7.25 -36.43 -33.83
N LEU A 37 6.30 -35.52 -34.07
CA LEU A 37 5.02 -35.45 -33.35
C LEU A 37 3.90 -36.21 -34.07
N GLY A 38 4.25 -37.21 -34.89
CA GLY A 38 3.35 -38.18 -35.49
C GLY A 38 2.45 -37.59 -36.57
N ASP A 39 1.16 -37.91 -36.51
CA ASP A 39 0.17 -37.53 -37.53
C ASP A 39 -0.07 -36.02 -37.63
N SER A 40 0.36 -35.26 -36.63
CA SER A 40 0.27 -33.80 -36.63
C SER A 40 1.11 -33.11 -37.71
N GLY A 41 2.13 -33.81 -38.25
CA GLY A 41 3.05 -33.24 -39.23
C GLY A 41 4.00 -32.18 -38.67
N TRP A 42 4.10 -32.05 -37.35
CA TRP A 42 5.01 -31.16 -36.65
C TRP A 42 6.24 -31.91 -36.13
N VAL A 43 7.35 -31.20 -36.00
CA VAL A 43 8.60 -31.69 -35.43
C VAL A 43 9.05 -30.75 -34.33
N PHE A 44 9.34 -31.30 -33.15
CA PHE A 44 9.91 -30.57 -32.02
C PHE A 44 11.42 -30.74 -32.01
N THR A 45 12.15 -29.67 -32.22
CA THR A 45 13.62 -29.63 -32.23
C THR A 45 14.10 -28.85 -31.01
N HIS A 46 15.10 -29.35 -30.30
CA HIS A 46 15.48 -28.77 -29.02
C HIS A 46 16.97 -28.81 -28.73
N ASP A 47 17.37 -27.87 -27.88
CA ASP A 47 18.72 -27.77 -27.38
C ASP A 47 19.16 -29.03 -26.59
N PRO A 48 20.38 -29.54 -26.79
CA PRO A 48 20.84 -30.78 -26.15
C PRO A 48 21.10 -30.63 -24.65
N LEU A 49 21.13 -29.42 -24.08
CA LEU A 49 21.32 -29.26 -22.63
C LEU A 49 20.12 -29.76 -21.80
N ILE A 50 18.96 -29.95 -22.42
CA ILE A 50 17.76 -30.45 -21.76
C ILE A 50 17.12 -31.51 -22.66
N LEU A 51 16.84 -32.69 -22.09
CA LEU A 51 16.12 -33.74 -22.78
C LEU A 51 14.62 -33.65 -22.50
N PRO A 52 13.74 -33.73 -23.53
CA PRO A 52 12.31 -33.82 -23.31
C PRO A 52 11.94 -35.19 -22.75
N SER A 53 10.92 -35.21 -21.88
CA SER A 53 10.21 -36.44 -21.54
C SER A 53 8.95 -36.56 -22.40
N ARG A 54 8.60 -37.79 -22.80
CA ARG A 54 7.42 -38.05 -23.63
C ARG A 54 6.64 -39.23 -23.07
N SER A 55 5.33 -39.07 -23.00
CA SER A 55 4.37 -40.10 -22.62
C SER A 55 3.30 -40.24 -23.69
N VAL A 56 2.87 -41.47 -23.96
CA VAL A 56 1.89 -41.79 -25.01
C VAL A 56 0.84 -42.72 -24.41
N SER A 57 -0.43 -42.47 -24.72
CA SER A 57 -1.54 -43.30 -24.26
C SER A 57 -1.48 -44.70 -24.89
N SER A 58 -2.17 -45.65 -24.28
CA SER A 58 -2.21 -47.05 -24.73
C SER A 58 -2.77 -47.23 -26.15
N ASP A 59 -3.66 -46.34 -26.61
CA ASP A 59 -4.21 -46.32 -27.97
C ASP A 59 -3.30 -45.60 -28.99
N GLY A 60 -2.17 -45.04 -28.55
CA GLY A 60 -1.23 -44.29 -29.40
C GLY A 60 -1.73 -42.92 -29.86
N ARG A 61 -2.98 -42.55 -29.55
CA ARG A 61 -3.64 -41.35 -30.07
C ARG A 61 -3.27 -40.09 -29.30
N ARG A 62 -3.21 -40.19 -27.96
CA ARG A 62 -2.90 -39.08 -27.07
C ARG A 62 -1.44 -39.14 -26.65
N TRP A 63 -0.79 -37.99 -26.58
CA TRP A 63 0.59 -37.91 -26.10
C TRP A 63 0.86 -36.59 -25.40
N VAL A 64 1.84 -36.59 -24.50
CA VAL A 64 2.36 -35.41 -23.82
C VAL A 64 3.87 -35.38 -23.98
N LEU A 65 4.42 -34.23 -24.35
CA LEU A 65 5.86 -33.96 -24.34
C LEU A 65 6.13 -32.81 -23.39
N ALA A 66 7.03 -33.01 -22.43
CA ALA A 66 7.40 -32.04 -21.42
C ALA A 66 8.89 -31.68 -21.58
N PHE A 67 9.19 -30.39 -21.74
CA PHE A 67 10.55 -29.89 -21.97
C PHE A 67 10.89 -28.69 -21.07
N GLY A 68 12.05 -28.74 -20.42
CA GLY A 68 12.55 -27.70 -19.50
C GLY A 68 12.73 -28.19 -18.07
N LEU A 69 12.86 -27.26 -17.14
CA LEU A 69 12.98 -27.54 -15.71
C LEU A 69 11.59 -27.74 -15.11
N PHE A 70 11.27 -28.97 -14.71
CA PHE A 70 10.04 -29.32 -13.98
C PHE A 70 10.36 -29.57 -12.51
N LEU A 71 9.67 -28.88 -11.62
CA LEU A 71 9.75 -29.07 -10.17
C LEU A 71 8.33 -29.30 -9.65
N TYR A 72 8.05 -30.45 -9.05
CA TYR A 72 6.68 -30.80 -8.71
C TYR A 72 6.30 -30.35 -7.31
N ALA A 73 5.20 -29.60 -7.21
CA ALA A 73 4.66 -29.04 -5.97
C ALA A 73 3.35 -29.72 -5.55
N GLY A 74 2.95 -30.83 -6.17
CA GLY A 74 1.71 -31.52 -5.81
C GLY A 74 1.87 -32.49 -4.65
N ASP A 75 0.79 -33.20 -4.33
CA ASP A 75 0.74 -34.09 -3.16
C ASP A 75 1.11 -35.56 -3.48
N ASP A 76 1.29 -35.90 -4.77
CA ASP A 76 1.65 -37.27 -5.23
C ASP A 76 3.16 -37.54 -5.18
N ASP A 77 3.63 -38.36 -4.25
CA ASP A 77 5.06 -38.67 -4.02
C ASP A 77 5.75 -39.56 -5.06
N ALA A 78 5.05 -40.01 -6.12
CA ALA A 78 5.66 -40.85 -7.15
C ALA A 78 6.83 -40.14 -7.86
N ASP A 79 8.01 -40.74 -7.92
CA ASP A 79 9.15 -40.19 -8.67
C ASP A 79 9.07 -40.61 -10.14
N ILE A 80 8.25 -39.91 -10.92
CA ILE A 80 7.98 -40.21 -12.33
C ILE A 80 8.25 -38.99 -13.23
N PRO A 81 8.58 -39.20 -14.51
CA PRO A 81 8.76 -38.11 -15.47
C PRO A 81 7.54 -37.19 -15.59
N ALA A 82 7.80 -35.92 -15.91
CA ALA A 82 6.75 -34.91 -15.97
C ALA A 82 5.64 -35.25 -16.98
N ALA A 83 6.03 -35.74 -18.16
CA ALA A 83 5.08 -36.17 -19.19
C ALA A 83 4.16 -37.31 -18.71
N ASP A 84 4.67 -38.27 -17.94
CA ASP A 84 3.89 -39.40 -17.42
C ASP A 84 2.88 -38.95 -16.37
N ARG A 85 3.28 -38.03 -15.48
CA ARG A 85 2.34 -37.46 -14.48
C ARG A 85 1.24 -36.65 -15.16
N LEU A 86 1.59 -35.83 -16.16
CA LEU A 86 0.62 -35.06 -16.95
C LEU A 86 -0.33 -35.97 -17.73
N MET A 87 0.18 -37.05 -18.34
CA MET A 87 -0.66 -38.05 -19.00
C MET A 87 -1.60 -38.76 -18.01
N THR A 88 -1.09 -39.13 -16.83
CA THR A 88 -1.91 -39.75 -15.78
C THR A 88 -3.02 -38.81 -15.31
N GLY A 89 -2.74 -37.51 -15.15
CA GLY A 89 -3.76 -36.50 -14.86
C GLY A 89 -4.80 -36.39 -15.98
N TRP A 90 -4.35 -36.44 -17.23
CA TRP A 90 -5.24 -36.42 -18.38
C TRP A 90 -6.13 -37.67 -18.44
N ASP A 91 -5.59 -38.85 -18.21
CA ASP A 91 -6.34 -40.12 -18.20
C ASP A 91 -7.39 -40.21 -17.09
N ARG A 92 -7.21 -39.48 -15.99
CA ARG A 92 -8.20 -39.36 -14.92
C ARG A 92 -9.31 -38.35 -15.21
N SER A 93 -9.16 -37.53 -16.25
CA SER A 93 -10.16 -36.54 -16.63
C SER A 93 -11.39 -37.23 -17.22
N ALA A 94 -12.58 -36.63 -17.06
CA ALA A 94 -13.77 -37.09 -17.78
C ALA A 94 -13.52 -37.08 -19.29
N ALA A 95 -14.24 -37.92 -20.06
CA ALA A 95 -14.05 -38.00 -21.50
C ALA A 95 -14.25 -36.62 -22.15
N GLY A 96 -13.21 -36.14 -22.85
CA GLY A 96 -13.19 -34.81 -23.48
C GLY A 96 -12.84 -33.63 -22.54
N ALA A 97 -12.66 -33.86 -21.24
CA ALA A 97 -12.24 -32.84 -20.28
C ALA A 97 -10.72 -32.77 -20.11
N LEU A 98 -10.23 -31.67 -19.55
CA LEU A 98 -8.80 -31.40 -19.30
C LEU A 98 -8.48 -31.10 -17.83
N ASP A 99 -9.46 -31.17 -16.93
CA ASP A 99 -9.29 -30.71 -15.54
C ASP A 99 -8.11 -31.39 -14.84
N GLY A 100 -7.99 -32.72 -14.95
CA GLY A 100 -6.91 -33.47 -14.33
C GLY A 100 -5.53 -33.17 -14.95
N PHE A 101 -5.46 -32.90 -16.26
CA PHE A 101 -4.22 -32.46 -16.91
C PHE A 101 -3.80 -31.07 -16.40
N LEU A 102 -4.75 -30.13 -16.36
CA LEU A 102 -4.49 -28.74 -15.95
C LEU A 102 -4.20 -28.62 -14.45
N ASP A 103 -4.84 -29.43 -13.61
CA ASP A 103 -4.54 -29.47 -12.17
C ASP A 103 -3.12 -29.99 -11.90
N VAL A 104 -2.64 -30.97 -12.68
CA VAL A 104 -1.23 -31.41 -12.62
C VAL A 104 -0.30 -30.32 -13.14
N LEU A 105 -0.64 -29.65 -14.24
CA LEU A 105 0.14 -28.54 -14.78
C LEU A 105 0.27 -27.37 -13.78
N ASP A 106 -0.79 -27.08 -13.03
CA ASP A 106 -0.81 -26.01 -12.02
C ASP A 106 0.03 -26.33 -10.77
N ALA A 107 0.35 -27.61 -10.57
CA ALA A 107 1.25 -28.08 -9.54
C ALA A 107 2.72 -28.16 -9.99
N TYR A 108 3.02 -27.94 -11.28
CA TYR A 108 4.41 -27.88 -11.74
C TYR A 108 4.96 -26.45 -11.68
N GLY A 109 6.20 -26.37 -11.21
CA GLY A 109 7.05 -25.19 -11.30
C GLY A 109 8.30 -25.39 -12.13
N GLY A 110 9.24 -24.47 -11.95
CA GLY A 110 10.46 -24.40 -12.73
C GLY A 110 10.29 -23.51 -13.95
N ARG A 111 10.87 -23.89 -15.09
CA ARG A 111 10.86 -23.11 -16.33
C ARG A 111 10.76 -24.06 -17.51
N HIS A 112 9.55 -24.22 -18.03
CA HIS A 112 9.20 -25.33 -18.88
C HIS A 112 8.11 -25.00 -19.89
N LEU A 113 7.97 -25.90 -20.87
CA LEU A 113 6.85 -25.96 -21.80
C LEU A 113 6.28 -27.38 -21.83
N VAL A 114 5.01 -27.48 -22.17
CA VAL A 114 4.32 -28.76 -22.38
C VAL A 114 3.62 -28.74 -23.72
N LEU A 115 3.81 -29.79 -24.51
CA LEU A 115 3.01 -30.09 -25.69
C LEU A 115 2.05 -31.22 -25.38
N ARG A 116 0.81 -31.07 -25.82
CA ARG A 116 -0.23 -32.09 -25.74
C ARG A 116 -0.70 -32.38 -27.15
N GLY A 117 -0.76 -33.66 -27.53
CA GLY A 117 -1.32 -34.07 -28.81
C GLY A 117 -2.50 -35.03 -28.66
N ASP A 118 -3.47 -34.89 -29.55
CA ASP A 118 -4.63 -35.77 -29.69
C ASP A 118 -4.91 -35.97 -31.18
N GLY A 119 -4.45 -37.10 -31.73
CA GLY A 119 -4.46 -37.34 -33.17
C GLY A 119 -3.51 -36.38 -33.90
N ASP A 120 -4.04 -35.63 -34.86
CA ASP A 120 -3.31 -34.65 -35.68
C ASP A 120 -3.21 -33.25 -35.02
N ARG A 121 -3.92 -33.02 -33.92
CA ARG A 121 -3.98 -31.72 -33.24
C ARG A 121 -2.94 -31.63 -32.13
N VAL A 122 -2.31 -30.46 -31.99
CA VAL A 122 -1.24 -30.20 -31.02
C VAL A 122 -1.47 -28.86 -30.33
N TRP A 123 -1.40 -28.86 -28.99
CA TRP A 123 -1.50 -27.66 -28.16
C TRP A 123 -0.23 -27.47 -27.36
N LEU A 124 0.19 -26.21 -27.24
CA LEU A 124 1.35 -25.80 -26.44
C LEU A 124 0.90 -25.05 -25.19
N TYR A 125 1.52 -25.35 -24.05
CA TYR A 125 1.34 -24.72 -22.76
C TYR A 125 2.68 -24.24 -22.20
N GLN A 126 2.68 -23.11 -21.49
CA GLN A 126 3.85 -22.58 -20.77
C GLN A 126 3.78 -22.86 -19.27
N ASP A 127 4.94 -22.76 -18.61
CA ASP A 127 5.04 -22.62 -17.16
C ASP A 127 4.17 -21.46 -16.61
N ALA A 128 3.98 -21.45 -15.29
CA ALA A 128 3.01 -20.59 -14.63
C ALA A 128 3.13 -19.11 -15.03
N THR A 129 4.35 -18.57 -15.15
CA THR A 129 4.62 -17.15 -15.40
C THR A 129 5.24 -16.88 -16.77
N GLY A 130 5.33 -17.89 -17.65
CA GLY A 130 5.81 -17.75 -19.02
C GLY A 130 7.31 -17.50 -19.10
N MET A 131 8.09 -17.99 -18.13
CA MET A 131 9.53 -17.76 -18.05
C MET A 131 10.28 -18.47 -19.17
N ARG A 132 9.81 -19.65 -19.61
CA ARG A 132 10.20 -20.20 -20.90
C ARG A 132 9.38 -19.50 -21.97
N THR A 133 10.01 -18.52 -22.61
CA THR A 133 9.36 -17.73 -23.66
C THR A 133 8.89 -18.60 -24.81
N VAL A 134 7.78 -18.21 -25.41
CA VAL A 134 7.23 -18.84 -26.61
C VAL A 134 6.88 -17.72 -27.57
N TYR A 135 7.52 -17.74 -28.72
CA TYR A 135 7.26 -16.87 -29.86
C TYR A 135 6.68 -17.71 -30.98
N PHE A 136 5.71 -17.20 -31.72
CA PHE A 136 5.12 -17.90 -32.85
C PHE A 136 4.87 -16.96 -34.03
N SER A 137 4.89 -17.53 -35.22
CA SER A 137 4.55 -16.86 -36.48
C SER A 137 3.70 -17.79 -37.33
N GLU A 138 2.42 -17.46 -37.45
CA GLU A 138 1.47 -18.16 -38.31
C GLU A 138 1.97 -18.22 -39.77
N SER A 139 2.38 -17.08 -40.31
CA SER A 139 2.87 -16.97 -41.70
C SER A 139 4.13 -17.80 -42.00
N ALA A 140 4.90 -18.16 -40.97
CA ALA A 140 6.11 -18.96 -41.12
C ALA A 140 5.87 -20.43 -40.73
N GLU A 141 4.72 -20.73 -40.14
CA GLU A 141 4.45 -22.00 -39.46
C GLU A 141 5.55 -22.41 -38.46
N LEU A 142 6.02 -21.46 -37.66
CA LEU A 142 7.08 -21.68 -36.66
C LEU A 142 6.64 -21.26 -35.26
N VAL A 143 7.09 -22.04 -34.27
CA VAL A 143 7.09 -21.64 -32.85
C VAL A 143 8.48 -21.86 -32.28
N ALA A 144 9.01 -20.90 -31.52
CA ALA A 144 10.33 -21.01 -30.94
C ALA A 144 10.40 -20.38 -29.55
N SER A 145 11.36 -20.86 -28.78
CA SER A 145 11.78 -20.23 -27.52
C SER A 145 12.25 -18.78 -27.69
N HIS A 146 12.86 -18.46 -28.83
CA HIS A 146 13.54 -17.19 -29.07
C HIS A 146 13.01 -16.51 -30.33
N LEU A 147 12.71 -15.21 -30.22
CA LEU A 147 12.21 -14.43 -31.36
C LEU A 147 13.21 -14.41 -32.52
N ASN A 148 14.49 -14.22 -32.21
CA ASN A 148 15.53 -14.12 -33.24
C ASN A 148 15.73 -15.45 -33.98
N LEU A 149 15.45 -16.60 -33.35
CA LEU A 149 15.49 -17.89 -34.03
C LEU A 149 14.45 -17.96 -35.17
N ILE A 150 13.23 -17.49 -34.94
CA ILE A 150 12.22 -17.37 -36.01
C ILE A 150 12.71 -16.39 -37.08
N GLN A 151 13.21 -15.21 -36.67
CA GLN A 151 13.66 -14.16 -37.58
C GLN A 151 14.83 -14.60 -38.49
N GLU A 152 15.75 -15.43 -37.98
CA GLU A 152 16.89 -15.95 -38.75
C GLU A 152 16.50 -17.08 -39.70
N LEU A 153 15.46 -17.85 -39.37
CA LEU A 153 14.90 -18.89 -40.25
C LEU A 153 14.03 -18.29 -41.36
N VAL A 154 13.09 -17.43 -40.99
CA VAL A 154 12.16 -16.75 -41.90
C VAL A 154 12.13 -15.26 -41.54
N PRO A 155 12.73 -14.38 -42.35
CA PRO A 155 12.83 -12.96 -42.01
C PRO A 155 11.47 -12.24 -41.95
N HIS A 156 11.18 -11.62 -40.81
CA HIS A 156 10.04 -10.71 -40.65
C HIS A 156 10.46 -9.25 -40.71
N ARG A 157 9.55 -8.39 -41.16
CA ARG A 157 9.76 -6.94 -41.20
C ARG A 157 9.86 -6.39 -39.77
N GLU A 158 10.78 -5.44 -39.58
CA GLU A 158 10.86 -4.69 -38.33
C GLU A 158 9.63 -3.78 -38.12
N ARG A 159 9.11 -3.76 -36.89
CA ARG A 159 8.02 -2.87 -36.49
C ARG A 159 8.54 -1.44 -36.39
N SER A 160 7.83 -0.48 -36.99
CA SER A 160 8.19 0.94 -36.88
C SER A 160 7.75 1.55 -35.54
N LEU A 161 8.21 2.76 -35.23
CA LEU A 161 7.76 3.50 -34.04
C LEU A 161 6.25 3.80 -34.10
N ALA A 162 5.71 4.08 -35.29
CA ALA A 162 4.28 4.32 -35.50
C ALA A 162 3.41 3.07 -35.28
N GLU A 163 4.03 1.88 -35.37
CA GLU A 163 3.39 0.58 -35.11
C GLU A 163 3.62 0.08 -33.66
N GLY A 164 4.08 0.97 -32.77
CA GLY A 164 4.22 0.68 -31.35
C GLY A 164 5.50 -0.10 -30.98
N ARG A 165 6.60 0.08 -31.73
CA ARG A 165 7.89 -0.55 -31.39
C ARG A 165 8.42 -0.14 -30.02
N ALA A 166 8.13 1.07 -29.52
CA ALA A 166 8.74 1.55 -28.28
C ALA A 166 8.16 0.89 -27.01
N GLY A 167 6.88 0.52 -27.04
CA GLY A 167 6.13 -0.06 -25.93
C GLY A 167 5.93 -1.58 -26.01
N PHE A 168 6.58 -2.28 -26.95
CA PHE A 168 6.30 -3.69 -27.26
C PHE A 168 6.31 -4.64 -26.05
N MET A 169 7.28 -4.48 -25.12
CA MET A 169 7.40 -5.31 -23.91
C MET A 169 6.25 -5.15 -22.91
N THR A 170 5.37 -4.16 -23.11
CA THR A 170 4.23 -3.87 -22.23
C THR A 170 2.88 -3.97 -22.95
N ALA A 171 2.89 -4.33 -24.23
CA ALA A 171 1.72 -4.34 -25.10
C ALA A 171 1.37 -5.78 -25.51
N TRP A 172 0.71 -6.52 -24.62
CA TRP A 172 0.22 -7.88 -24.93
C TRP A 172 1.34 -8.79 -25.48
N GLY A 173 1.03 -9.58 -26.53
CA GLY A 173 1.99 -10.40 -27.28
C GLY A 173 2.87 -9.63 -28.29
N ARG A 174 2.82 -8.29 -28.34
CA ARG A 174 3.55 -7.49 -29.33
C ARG A 174 5.07 -7.70 -29.23
N THR A 175 5.74 -7.82 -30.36
CA THR A 175 7.22 -7.96 -30.45
C THR A 175 7.87 -6.84 -31.29
N PRO A 176 9.20 -6.77 -31.45
CA PRO A 176 9.83 -5.84 -32.38
C PRO A 176 9.64 -6.20 -33.86
N ARG A 177 9.08 -7.37 -34.18
CA ARG A 177 8.89 -7.89 -35.54
C ARG A 177 7.40 -8.00 -35.86
N VAL A 178 7.01 -7.66 -37.08
CA VAL A 178 5.63 -7.78 -37.54
C VAL A 178 5.40 -9.21 -38.03
N GLY A 179 4.35 -9.87 -37.53
CA GLY A 179 4.06 -11.28 -37.85
C GLY A 179 4.68 -12.30 -36.88
N ILE A 180 5.50 -11.85 -35.92
CA ILE A 180 5.93 -12.67 -34.77
C ILE A 180 5.22 -12.15 -33.53
N GLU A 181 4.47 -13.02 -32.86
CA GLU A 181 3.82 -12.74 -31.59
C GLU A 181 4.43 -13.56 -30.47
N ALA A 182 4.29 -13.06 -29.25
CA ALA A 182 4.66 -13.79 -28.06
C ALA A 182 3.42 -14.29 -27.34
N MET A 183 3.48 -15.54 -26.91
CA MET A 183 2.46 -16.13 -26.08
C MET A 183 2.52 -15.56 -24.65
N LEU A 184 1.35 -15.27 -24.08
CA LEU A 184 1.22 -14.94 -22.66
C LEU A 184 1.02 -16.23 -21.85
N PRO A 185 1.52 -16.31 -20.60
CA PRO A 185 1.20 -17.43 -19.73
C PRO A 185 -0.32 -17.51 -19.48
N ASN A 186 -0.79 -18.63 -18.96
CA ASN A 186 -2.21 -18.92 -18.70
C ASN A 186 -3.07 -19.12 -19.97
N HIS A 187 -2.41 -19.16 -21.13
CA HIS A 187 -3.02 -19.45 -22.41
C HIS A 187 -2.35 -20.68 -23.03
N SER A 188 -3.07 -21.34 -23.92
CA SER A 188 -2.55 -22.37 -24.82
C SER A 188 -2.68 -21.91 -26.26
N VAL A 189 -1.82 -22.39 -27.14
CA VAL A 189 -1.94 -22.17 -28.59
C VAL A 189 -2.05 -23.50 -29.30
N GLU A 190 -3.02 -23.62 -30.20
CA GLU A 190 -3.15 -24.77 -31.09
C GLU A 190 -2.31 -24.57 -32.35
N LEU A 191 -1.45 -25.53 -32.66
CA LEU A 191 -0.56 -25.44 -33.82
C LEU A 191 -1.33 -25.69 -35.13
N GLY A 192 -1.12 -24.82 -36.11
CA GLY A 192 -1.76 -24.88 -37.43
C GLY A 192 -3.02 -24.02 -37.55
N THR A 193 -3.86 -23.97 -36.50
CA THR A 193 -4.98 -23.01 -36.42
C THR A 193 -4.60 -21.69 -35.76
N TRP A 194 -3.55 -21.70 -34.94
CA TRP A 194 -3.04 -20.55 -34.17
C TRP A 194 -4.07 -19.97 -33.20
N GLU A 195 -5.09 -20.76 -32.85
CA GLU A 195 -6.11 -20.37 -31.90
C GLU A 195 -5.51 -20.30 -30.49
N ILE A 196 -5.73 -19.16 -29.83
CA ILE A 196 -5.27 -18.91 -28.47
C ILE A 196 -6.45 -19.13 -27.53
N GLN A 197 -6.27 -20.03 -26.56
CA GLN A 197 -7.28 -20.33 -25.56
C GLN A 197 -6.74 -20.05 -24.15
N ARG A 198 -7.43 -19.19 -23.39
CA ARG A 198 -7.18 -19.03 -21.95
C ARG A 198 -7.61 -20.31 -21.22
N PHE A 199 -6.71 -20.87 -20.41
CA PHE A 199 -6.99 -22.05 -19.57
C PHE A 199 -6.90 -21.74 -18.07
N TYR A 200 -6.54 -20.51 -17.70
CA TYR A 200 -6.50 -20.06 -16.31
C TYR A 200 -6.92 -18.58 -16.21
N PRO A 201 -7.66 -18.16 -15.15
CA PRO A 201 -8.21 -18.97 -14.05
C PRO A 201 -9.39 -19.86 -14.49
N ARG A 202 -9.66 -20.94 -13.75
CA ARG A 202 -10.72 -21.93 -14.07
C ARG A 202 -11.87 -22.02 -13.07
N LYS A 203 -11.64 -21.54 -11.85
CA LYS A 203 -12.57 -21.64 -10.72
C LYS A 203 -12.22 -20.55 -9.70
N PRO A 204 -13.14 -20.20 -8.79
CA PRO A 204 -12.81 -19.38 -7.63
C PRO A 204 -11.65 -19.98 -6.84
N ASN A 205 -10.80 -19.14 -6.25
CA ASN A 205 -9.62 -19.57 -5.53
C ASN A 205 -9.97 -20.43 -4.31
N THR A 206 -9.63 -21.71 -4.40
CA THR A 206 -9.97 -22.74 -3.40
C THR A 206 -9.22 -22.58 -2.08
N TYR A 207 -8.17 -21.75 -2.03
CA TYR A 207 -7.40 -21.53 -0.81
C TYR A 207 -8.01 -20.43 0.08
N THR A 208 -9.03 -19.72 -0.39
CA THR A 208 -9.69 -18.62 0.34
C THR A 208 -10.33 -19.10 1.65
N ASP A 209 -10.85 -20.33 1.65
CA ASP A 209 -11.55 -20.93 2.80
C ASP A 209 -10.59 -21.56 3.84
N LEU A 210 -9.32 -21.75 3.49
CA LEU A 210 -8.32 -22.28 4.42
C LEU A 210 -7.92 -21.22 5.46
N SER A 211 -7.61 -21.62 6.68
CA SER A 211 -6.97 -20.72 7.65
C SER A 211 -5.59 -20.27 7.17
N VAL A 212 -5.08 -19.16 7.73
CA VAL A 212 -3.72 -18.67 7.42
C VAL A 212 -2.68 -19.75 7.67
N GLN A 213 -2.79 -20.46 8.80
CA GLN A 213 -1.87 -21.52 9.19
C GLN A 213 -1.90 -22.70 8.19
N GLU A 214 -3.08 -23.16 7.78
CA GLU A 214 -3.21 -24.24 6.80
C GLU A 214 -2.59 -23.85 5.45
N ARG A 215 -2.77 -22.60 5.01
CA ARG A 215 -2.14 -22.09 3.78
C ARG A 215 -0.62 -22.06 3.89
N VAL A 216 -0.10 -21.55 5.01
CA VAL A 216 1.35 -21.47 5.28
C VAL A 216 1.99 -22.85 5.30
N GLU A 217 1.40 -23.80 6.02
CA GLU A 217 1.91 -25.18 6.09
C GLU A 217 1.85 -25.88 4.74
N LEU A 218 0.74 -25.74 4.01
CA LEU A 218 0.60 -26.34 2.69
C LEU A 218 1.63 -25.76 1.71
N PHE A 219 1.81 -24.44 1.72
CA PHE A 219 2.81 -23.78 0.89
C PHE A 219 4.22 -24.26 1.23
N ALA A 220 4.58 -24.31 2.51
CA ALA A 220 5.90 -24.76 2.96
C ALA A 220 6.17 -26.21 2.55
N ARG A 221 5.19 -27.13 2.71
CA ARG A 221 5.32 -28.53 2.25
C ARG A 221 5.54 -28.63 0.75
N ARG A 222 4.76 -27.89 -0.05
CA ARG A 222 4.86 -27.91 -1.51
C ARG A 222 6.18 -27.29 -2.01
N TRP A 223 6.66 -26.24 -1.33
CA TRP A 223 7.98 -25.69 -1.61
C TRP A 223 9.10 -26.67 -1.27
N GLU A 224 9.07 -27.29 -0.09
CA GLU A 224 10.10 -28.26 0.32
C GLU A 224 10.19 -29.43 -0.67
N ARG A 225 9.04 -29.87 -1.18
CA ARG A 225 8.98 -30.88 -2.24
C ARG A 225 9.72 -30.44 -3.50
N MET A 226 9.43 -29.24 -4.01
CA MET A 226 10.14 -28.69 -5.18
C MET A 226 11.64 -28.54 -4.93
N MET A 227 12.03 -28.11 -3.73
CA MET A 227 13.43 -28.03 -3.33
C MET A 227 14.07 -29.42 -3.31
N GLY A 228 13.35 -30.44 -2.85
CA GLY A 228 13.77 -31.84 -2.90
C GLY A 228 14.11 -32.31 -4.32
N ASP A 229 13.29 -31.95 -5.31
CA ASP A 229 13.60 -32.23 -6.73
C ASP A 229 14.82 -31.43 -7.20
N LEU A 230 14.88 -30.14 -6.85
CA LEU A 230 15.95 -29.25 -7.28
C LEU A 230 17.33 -29.69 -6.74
N VAL A 231 17.42 -30.07 -5.47
CA VAL A 231 18.69 -30.49 -4.86
C VAL A 231 19.15 -31.87 -5.33
N LYS A 232 18.26 -32.69 -5.91
CA LYS A 232 18.68 -33.94 -6.58
C LYS A 232 19.39 -33.68 -7.91
N THR A 233 19.24 -32.49 -8.49
CA THR A 233 19.96 -32.14 -9.72
C THR A 233 21.46 -32.03 -9.48
N ASP A 234 22.27 -32.43 -10.47
CA ASP A 234 23.74 -32.27 -10.46
C ASP A 234 24.15 -30.83 -10.84
N SER A 235 23.43 -29.84 -10.28
CA SER A 235 23.63 -28.43 -10.57
C SER A 235 24.15 -27.67 -9.36
N GLN A 236 25.01 -26.69 -9.62
CA GLN A 236 25.34 -25.67 -8.63
C GLN A 236 24.14 -24.76 -8.44
N LEU A 237 23.61 -24.69 -7.21
CA LEU A 237 22.49 -23.82 -6.89
C LEU A 237 23.01 -22.46 -6.42
N ILE A 238 22.47 -21.39 -7.01
CA ILE A 238 22.80 -20.03 -6.61
C ILE A 238 21.54 -19.23 -6.30
N LEU A 239 21.61 -18.30 -5.34
CA LEU A 239 20.47 -17.47 -4.95
C LEU A 239 20.87 -15.99 -4.89
N SER A 240 20.12 -15.15 -5.60
CA SER A 240 20.30 -13.69 -5.47
C SER A 240 19.54 -13.18 -4.25
N LEU A 241 20.27 -12.65 -3.27
CA LEU A 241 19.75 -12.18 -1.99
C LEU A 241 19.73 -10.66 -1.91
N THR A 242 18.65 -10.10 -1.38
CA THR A 242 18.40 -8.65 -1.16
C THR A 242 17.79 -8.44 0.23
N GLY A 243 17.68 -7.19 0.68
CA GLY A 243 17.03 -6.83 1.93
C GLY A 243 15.50 -6.98 1.92
N GLY A 244 14.89 -7.31 0.77
CA GLY A 244 13.45 -7.40 0.59
C GLY A 244 12.84 -8.77 0.93
N TRP A 245 11.50 -8.83 0.91
CA TRP A 245 10.72 -10.05 1.19
C TRP A 245 11.04 -11.22 0.24
N ASP A 246 11.15 -10.97 -1.05
CA ASP A 246 11.13 -12.02 -2.08
C ASP A 246 12.30 -13.02 -1.97
N SER A 247 13.52 -12.49 -1.92
CA SER A 247 14.72 -13.31 -1.77
C SER A 247 14.87 -13.88 -0.36
N ARG A 248 14.39 -13.14 0.65
CA ARG A 248 14.42 -13.58 2.05
C ARG A 248 13.48 -14.76 2.29
N THR A 249 12.29 -14.74 1.72
CA THR A 249 11.35 -15.88 1.77
C THR A 249 11.96 -17.08 1.04
N SER A 250 12.59 -16.88 -0.12
CA SER A 250 13.30 -17.96 -0.83
C SER A 250 14.40 -18.58 0.04
N MET A 251 15.22 -17.76 0.70
CA MET A 251 16.24 -18.21 1.67
C MET A 251 15.61 -18.94 2.87
N ALA A 252 14.54 -18.42 3.45
CA ALA A 252 13.87 -19.02 4.60
C ALA A 252 13.31 -20.41 4.26
N LEU A 253 12.63 -20.53 3.11
CA LEU A 253 12.03 -21.77 2.65
C LEU A 253 13.09 -22.80 2.17
N SER A 254 14.29 -22.35 1.80
CA SER A 254 15.41 -23.23 1.48
C SER A 254 16.30 -23.57 2.69
N ARG A 255 15.86 -23.29 3.92
CA ARG A 255 16.65 -23.44 5.16
C ARG A 255 17.37 -24.79 5.28
N ALA A 256 16.72 -25.89 4.91
CA ALA A 256 17.29 -27.23 5.02
C ALA A 256 18.44 -27.51 4.03
N HIS A 257 18.61 -26.67 3.01
CA HIS A 257 19.52 -26.89 1.89
C HIS A 257 20.48 -25.70 1.65
N LEU A 258 20.61 -24.77 2.62
CA LEU A 258 21.41 -23.54 2.43
C LEU A 258 22.90 -23.80 2.26
N ASP A 259 23.41 -24.91 2.79
CA ASP A 259 24.78 -25.40 2.60
C ASP A 259 25.08 -25.77 1.14
N ARG A 260 24.03 -26.07 0.36
CA ARG A 260 24.12 -26.38 -1.08
C ARG A 260 23.90 -25.18 -1.99
N ILE A 261 23.57 -24.01 -1.43
CA ILE A 261 23.19 -22.82 -2.19
C ILE A 261 24.23 -21.72 -1.97
N HIS A 262 24.90 -21.30 -3.06
CA HIS A 262 25.79 -20.15 -3.03
C HIS A 262 24.99 -18.86 -3.25
N MET A 263 25.02 -17.95 -2.29
CA MET A 263 24.26 -16.71 -2.33
C MET A 263 25.08 -15.57 -2.92
N PHE A 264 24.41 -14.57 -3.48
CA PHE A 264 25.09 -13.34 -3.87
C PHE A 264 24.17 -12.12 -3.82
N THR A 265 24.76 -10.93 -3.65
CA THR A 265 24.03 -9.65 -3.56
C THR A 265 24.72 -8.59 -4.40
N TYR A 266 23.96 -7.67 -4.98
CA TYR A 266 24.54 -6.49 -5.62
C TYR A 266 24.71 -5.38 -4.60
N SER A 267 25.82 -4.66 -4.66
CA SER A 267 26.07 -3.47 -3.86
C SER A 267 26.61 -2.32 -4.72
N SER A 268 26.71 -1.14 -4.13
CA SER A 268 27.38 0.01 -4.72
C SER A 268 28.51 0.46 -3.81
N SER A 269 29.70 0.61 -4.39
CA SER A 269 30.89 1.17 -3.73
C SER A 269 30.78 2.69 -3.51
N ARG A 270 29.71 3.33 -4.02
CA ARG A 270 29.45 4.77 -3.95
C ARG A 270 27.98 5.03 -3.59
N PRO A 271 27.54 4.66 -2.37
CA PRO A 271 26.14 4.73 -1.95
C PRO A 271 25.53 6.13 -2.06
N ASP A 272 26.33 7.18 -1.81
CA ASP A 272 25.87 8.57 -1.77
C ASP A 272 25.71 9.21 -3.16
N ALA A 273 26.10 8.51 -4.22
CA ALA A 273 26.09 9.09 -5.56
C ALA A 273 24.67 9.28 -6.13
N ASP A 274 23.73 8.38 -5.80
CA ASP A 274 22.31 8.52 -6.15
C ASP A 274 21.40 7.63 -5.29
N LEU A 275 20.09 7.91 -5.28
CA LEU A 275 19.09 7.17 -4.50
C LEU A 275 19.08 5.65 -4.79
N ARG A 276 19.31 5.27 -6.04
CA ARG A 276 19.29 3.85 -6.44
C ARG A 276 20.52 3.13 -5.90
N LYS A 277 21.68 3.77 -5.93
CA LYS A 277 22.92 3.26 -5.33
C LYS A 277 22.82 3.16 -3.82
N GLY A 278 22.21 4.14 -3.16
CA GLY A 278 21.90 4.07 -1.74
C GLY A 278 21.00 2.90 -1.38
N MET A 279 19.96 2.62 -2.19
CA MET A 279 19.12 1.43 -2.01
C MET A 279 19.89 0.12 -2.20
N ILE A 280 20.72 0.02 -3.25
CA ILE A 280 21.50 -1.19 -3.54
C ILE A 280 22.60 -1.41 -2.48
N ALA A 281 23.20 -0.36 -1.94
CA ALA A 281 24.15 -0.49 -0.83
C ALA A 281 23.48 -0.90 0.49
N ARG A 282 22.23 -0.45 0.74
CA ARG A 282 21.45 -0.91 1.90
C ARG A 282 21.19 -2.42 1.86
N ASP A 283 21.00 -2.99 0.66
CA ASP A 283 20.85 -4.45 0.53
C ASP A 283 22.06 -5.19 1.11
N GLU A 284 23.30 -4.72 0.88
CA GLU A 284 24.49 -5.33 1.48
C GLU A 284 24.44 -5.32 3.02
N ALA A 285 24.07 -4.18 3.62
CA ALA A 285 23.99 -4.04 5.08
C ALA A 285 22.91 -4.95 5.69
N VAL A 286 21.72 -5.02 5.07
CA VAL A 286 20.63 -5.90 5.54
C VAL A 286 21.00 -7.37 5.31
N VAL A 287 21.59 -7.71 4.17
CA VAL A 287 22.03 -9.08 3.86
C VAL A 287 23.12 -9.55 4.81
N ALA A 288 24.09 -8.70 5.17
CA ALA A 288 25.10 -9.04 6.18
C ALA A 288 24.45 -9.52 7.49
N LYS A 289 23.41 -8.84 7.96
CA LYS A 289 22.64 -9.23 9.16
C LYS A 289 21.87 -10.53 8.96
N LEU A 290 21.34 -10.79 7.76
CA LEU A 290 20.71 -12.09 7.46
C LEU A 290 21.74 -13.23 7.49
N LEU A 291 22.95 -12.99 7.00
CA LEU A 291 24.03 -13.97 6.93
C LEU A 291 24.61 -14.34 8.31
N GLU A 292 24.52 -13.45 9.31
CA GLU A 292 24.85 -13.77 10.72
C GLU A 292 24.04 -14.97 11.24
N HIS A 293 22.85 -15.22 10.70
CA HIS A 293 21.99 -16.34 11.07
C HIS A 293 22.21 -17.60 10.23
N VAL A 294 23.07 -17.53 9.20
CA VAL A 294 23.41 -18.65 8.31
C VAL A 294 24.91 -18.72 8.02
N PRO A 295 25.77 -18.86 9.05
CA PRO A 295 27.22 -18.66 8.92
C PRO A 295 27.93 -19.64 7.98
N ASN A 296 27.28 -20.76 7.63
CA ASN A 296 27.82 -21.77 6.72
C ASN A 296 27.45 -21.54 5.25
N ALA A 297 26.59 -20.55 4.95
CA ALA A 297 26.20 -20.24 3.58
C ALA A 297 27.31 -19.46 2.86
N GLY A 298 27.71 -19.94 1.68
CA GLY A 298 28.60 -19.17 0.80
C GLY A 298 27.90 -17.90 0.32
N HIS A 299 28.57 -16.75 0.39
CA HIS A 299 28.04 -15.48 -0.12
C HIS A 299 29.09 -14.68 -0.89
N THR A 300 28.65 -13.93 -1.90
CA THR A 300 29.51 -13.00 -2.66
C THR A 300 28.79 -11.69 -2.94
N THR A 301 29.49 -10.57 -2.78
CA THR A 301 28.98 -9.25 -3.15
C THR A 301 29.53 -8.82 -4.52
N TYR A 302 28.64 -8.37 -5.41
CA TYR A 302 29.00 -7.78 -6.70
C TYR A 302 28.78 -6.26 -6.71
N TYR A 303 29.83 -5.49 -6.99
CA TYR A 303 29.73 -4.03 -7.03
C TYR A 303 29.37 -3.54 -8.43
N ILE A 304 28.29 -2.75 -8.54
CA ILE A 304 27.75 -2.34 -9.84
C ILE A 304 28.62 -1.34 -10.63
N GLU A 305 29.64 -0.79 -9.98
CA GLU A 305 30.66 0.07 -10.59
C GLU A 305 31.72 -0.72 -11.36
N GLU A 306 31.84 -2.04 -11.15
CA GLU A 306 32.86 -2.89 -11.79
C GLU A 306 32.57 -3.22 -13.27
N ARG A 307 32.13 -2.24 -14.06
CA ARG A 307 31.74 -2.42 -15.47
C ARG A 307 32.90 -2.59 -16.45
N HIS A 308 34.11 -2.80 -15.95
CA HIS A 308 35.32 -2.87 -16.77
C HIS A 308 35.47 -4.23 -17.47
N VAL A 309 34.74 -5.25 -17.02
CA VAL A 309 34.72 -6.57 -17.65
C VAL A 309 33.70 -6.55 -18.80
N GLN A 310 34.18 -6.73 -20.03
CA GLN A 310 33.33 -6.85 -21.20
C GLN A 310 33.22 -8.31 -21.64
N LEU A 311 32.10 -8.67 -22.26
CA LEU A 311 31.99 -9.95 -22.95
C LEU A 311 32.95 -9.95 -24.15
N PRO A 312 33.67 -11.05 -24.40
CA PRO A 312 34.32 -11.27 -25.68
C PRO A 312 33.34 -11.09 -26.85
N PRO A 313 33.79 -10.61 -28.03
CA PRO A 313 32.90 -10.34 -29.16
C PRO A 313 31.99 -11.51 -29.57
N HIS A 314 32.50 -12.76 -29.48
CA HIS A 314 31.69 -13.94 -29.79
C HIS A 314 30.52 -14.12 -28.80
N GLN A 315 30.73 -13.95 -27.49
CA GLN A 315 29.66 -14.04 -26.49
C GLN A 315 28.66 -12.89 -26.61
N GLN A 316 29.13 -11.70 -27.00
CA GLN A 316 28.25 -10.59 -27.29
C GLN A 316 27.31 -10.90 -28.47
N ALA A 317 27.84 -11.50 -29.55
CA ALA A 317 27.03 -11.93 -30.68
C ALA A 317 25.98 -12.99 -30.29
N LEU A 318 26.33 -13.96 -29.42
CA LEU A 318 25.37 -14.92 -28.88
C LEU A 318 24.26 -14.22 -28.06
N LEU A 319 24.64 -13.27 -27.20
CA LEU A 319 23.69 -12.55 -26.36
C LEU A 319 22.68 -11.72 -27.18
N GLU A 320 23.12 -11.11 -28.28
CA GLU A 320 22.26 -10.35 -29.19
C GLU A 320 21.24 -11.24 -29.91
N ARG A 321 21.56 -12.51 -30.13
CA ARG A 321 20.64 -13.52 -30.66
C ARG A 321 19.66 -14.01 -29.59
N ASN A 322 20.08 -14.12 -28.33
CA ASN A 322 19.24 -14.68 -27.27
C ASN A 322 18.15 -13.75 -26.72
N THR A 323 18.30 -12.43 -26.77
CA THR A 323 17.28 -11.54 -26.19
C THR A 323 16.98 -10.32 -27.05
N VAL A 324 15.73 -9.91 -27.04
CA VAL A 324 15.27 -8.64 -27.63
C VAL A 324 15.25 -7.49 -26.61
N GLY A 325 15.56 -7.78 -25.35
CA GLY A 325 15.65 -6.85 -24.24
C GLY A 325 17.06 -6.34 -23.96
N ASN A 326 17.15 -5.40 -23.01
CA ASN A 326 18.40 -5.00 -22.39
C ASN A 326 18.15 -4.75 -20.90
N HIS A 327 18.57 -5.70 -20.07
CA HIS A 327 18.47 -5.66 -18.61
C HIS A 327 19.83 -5.84 -17.95
N PHE A 328 20.65 -4.78 -18.02
CA PHE A 328 21.98 -4.78 -17.41
C PHE A 328 22.88 -5.90 -17.94
N LYS A 329 22.92 -6.10 -19.27
CA LYS A 329 23.80 -7.04 -19.98
C LYS A 329 25.26 -7.05 -19.50
N TRP A 330 25.74 -5.93 -18.96
CA TRP A 330 27.06 -5.79 -18.35
C TRP A 330 27.28 -6.69 -17.12
N LEU A 331 26.24 -7.24 -16.50
CA LEU A 331 26.34 -8.20 -15.39
C LEU A 331 26.73 -9.61 -15.87
N LEU A 332 26.44 -9.95 -17.12
CA LEU A 332 26.66 -11.29 -17.65
C LEU A 332 28.14 -11.74 -17.54
N PRO A 333 29.17 -10.92 -17.88
CA PRO A 333 30.56 -11.26 -17.63
C PRO A 333 30.88 -11.68 -16.20
N HIS A 334 30.23 -11.04 -15.21
CA HIS A 334 30.44 -11.37 -13.80
C HIS A 334 29.86 -12.74 -13.47
N TYR A 335 28.66 -13.07 -13.96
CA TYR A 335 28.09 -14.41 -13.77
C TYR A 335 28.95 -15.49 -14.43
N LEU A 336 29.38 -15.27 -15.66
CA LEU A 336 30.21 -16.24 -16.41
C LEU A 336 31.55 -16.49 -15.71
N LYS A 337 32.14 -15.44 -15.11
CA LYS A 337 33.38 -15.54 -14.34
C LYS A 337 33.18 -16.27 -13.01
N SER A 338 32.11 -15.96 -12.29
CA SER A 338 31.85 -16.51 -10.95
C SER A 338 31.28 -17.93 -10.99
N PHE A 339 30.53 -18.27 -12.04
CA PHE A 339 29.82 -19.53 -12.20
C PHE A 339 30.20 -20.18 -13.54
N PRO A 340 31.43 -20.69 -13.68
CA PRO A 340 31.91 -21.25 -14.95
C PRO A 340 31.34 -22.66 -15.25
N SER A 341 30.57 -23.25 -14.35
CA SER A 341 29.92 -24.56 -14.56
C SER A 341 28.82 -24.45 -15.64
N PRO A 342 28.63 -25.47 -16.51
CA PRO A 342 27.50 -25.49 -17.44
C PRO A 342 26.14 -25.74 -16.75
N ASN A 343 26.20 -26.31 -15.54
CA ASN A 343 25.05 -26.77 -14.77
C ASN A 343 24.87 -25.89 -13.53
N VAL A 344 24.36 -24.69 -13.75
CA VAL A 344 24.08 -23.72 -12.69
C VAL A 344 22.60 -23.36 -12.74
N ILE A 345 21.92 -23.37 -11.60
CA ILE A 345 20.53 -22.96 -11.48
C ILE A 345 20.43 -21.76 -10.54
N HIS A 346 19.93 -20.64 -11.06
CA HIS A 346 19.68 -19.42 -10.30
C HIS A 346 18.26 -19.39 -9.73
N ILE A 347 18.15 -19.43 -8.40
CA ILE A 347 16.92 -19.21 -7.65
C ILE A 347 16.69 -17.70 -7.49
N ARG A 348 15.56 -17.21 -8.00
CA ARG A 348 15.22 -15.77 -8.02
C ARG A 348 13.81 -15.49 -7.49
N GLY A 349 13.65 -14.50 -6.61
CA GLY A 349 12.38 -14.15 -5.96
C GLY A 349 11.34 -13.35 -6.78
N ASN A 350 11.61 -13.05 -8.05
CA ASN A 350 10.82 -12.09 -8.84
C ASN A 350 9.33 -12.46 -9.03
N ALA A 351 8.99 -13.76 -9.11
CA ALA A 351 7.60 -14.18 -9.32
C ALA A 351 6.71 -14.03 -8.06
N SER A 352 7.31 -13.94 -6.87
CA SER A 352 6.60 -13.62 -5.60
C SER A 352 5.83 -12.30 -5.65
N ALA A 353 6.23 -11.36 -6.51
CA ALA A 353 5.58 -10.07 -6.65
C ALA A 353 4.13 -10.11 -7.15
N VAL A 354 3.70 -11.20 -7.81
CA VAL A 354 2.28 -11.41 -8.18
C VAL A 354 1.42 -11.39 -6.90
N GLY A 355 1.83 -12.14 -5.88
CA GLY A 355 1.12 -12.26 -4.61
C GLY A 355 1.07 -10.98 -3.78
N LYS A 356 1.92 -9.99 -4.07
CA LYS A 356 2.00 -8.72 -3.34
C LYS A 356 1.16 -7.59 -3.94
N SER A 357 0.46 -7.84 -5.05
CA SER A 357 -0.40 -6.84 -5.71
C SER A 357 0.31 -5.50 -6.02
N SER A 358 1.59 -5.56 -6.41
CA SER A 358 2.43 -4.35 -6.51
C SER A 358 1.92 -3.31 -7.52
N TRP A 359 1.04 -3.71 -8.45
CA TRP A 359 0.49 -2.86 -9.53
C TRP A 359 -1.02 -2.59 -9.40
N THR A 360 -1.63 -3.06 -8.32
CA THR A 360 -3.06 -2.87 -8.05
C THR A 360 -3.22 -1.80 -6.97
N ASP A 361 -3.99 -0.74 -7.25
CA ASP A 361 -4.24 0.34 -6.29
C ASP A 361 -5.34 -0.07 -5.31
N LEU A 362 -5.30 0.42 -4.06
CA LEU A 362 -6.40 0.19 -3.12
C LEU A 362 -7.65 0.88 -3.69
N GLY A 363 -8.73 0.12 -3.90
CA GLY A 363 -9.96 0.62 -4.51
C GLY A 363 -10.02 0.58 -6.04
N SER A 364 -9.05 -0.01 -6.75
CA SER A 364 -9.22 -0.21 -8.20
C SER A 364 -10.32 -1.23 -8.47
N SER A 365 -11.30 -0.88 -9.30
CA SER A 365 -12.47 -1.73 -9.57
C SER A 365 -12.19 -2.89 -10.52
N GLY A 366 -11.03 -2.88 -11.18
CA GLY A 366 -10.66 -3.89 -12.18
C GLY A 366 -11.58 -3.88 -13.40
N THR A 367 -12.36 -2.81 -13.62
CA THR A 367 -13.26 -2.70 -14.77
C THR A 367 -12.49 -2.56 -16.08
N ARG A 368 -13.16 -2.79 -17.22
CA ARG A 368 -12.56 -2.60 -18.55
C ARG A 368 -12.02 -1.18 -18.76
N GLN A 369 -12.72 -0.15 -18.28
CA GLN A 369 -12.26 1.24 -18.35
C GLN A 369 -10.99 1.45 -17.53
N ASP A 370 -10.94 0.91 -16.30
CA ASP A 370 -9.75 0.94 -15.47
C ASP A 370 -8.56 0.25 -16.14
N MET A 371 -8.80 -0.92 -16.77
CA MET A 371 -7.78 -1.67 -17.50
C MET A 371 -7.29 -0.93 -18.74
N GLN A 372 -8.19 -0.26 -19.48
CA GLN A 372 -7.81 0.57 -20.64
C GLN A 372 -6.91 1.73 -20.23
N ALA A 373 -7.31 2.49 -19.21
CA ALA A 373 -6.52 3.60 -18.69
C ALA A 373 -5.15 3.12 -18.19
N TYR A 374 -5.13 2.00 -17.47
CA TYR A 374 -3.90 1.38 -16.99
C TYR A 374 -2.99 0.94 -18.14
N TRP A 375 -3.51 0.21 -19.12
CA TRP A 375 -2.76 -0.23 -20.30
C TRP A 375 -2.17 0.95 -21.08
N LEU A 376 -2.96 2.01 -21.31
CA LEU A 376 -2.49 3.22 -21.98
C LEU A 376 -1.38 3.93 -21.20
N ARG A 377 -1.37 3.85 -19.87
CA ARG A 377 -0.23 4.36 -19.07
C ARG A 377 1.01 3.48 -19.25
N ARG A 378 0.85 2.16 -19.31
CA ARG A 378 1.98 1.22 -19.47
C ARG A 378 2.60 1.30 -20.86
N THR A 379 1.81 1.54 -21.90
CA THR A 379 2.28 1.72 -23.29
C THR A 379 2.55 3.18 -23.65
N ALA A 380 2.76 4.07 -22.66
CA ALA A 380 2.95 5.50 -22.91
C ALA A 380 4.17 5.83 -23.79
N LYS A 381 5.15 4.91 -23.91
CA LYS A 381 6.28 5.03 -24.83
C LYS A 381 5.85 5.10 -26.31
N ASP A 382 4.68 4.58 -26.66
CA ASP A 382 4.15 4.65 -28.02
C ASP A 382 3.39 5.95 -28.30
N ALA A 383 2.99 6.69 -27.27
CA ALA A 383 2.19 7.90 -27.40
C ALA A 383 2.79 8.98 -28.33
N PRO A 384 4.12 9.19 -28.40
CA PRO A 384 4.71 10.17 -29.31
C PRO A 384 4.61 9.80 -30.79
N HIS A 385 4.35 8.52 -31.12
CA HIS A 385 4.43 8.01 -32.49
C HIS A 385 3.14 7.36 -32.98
N MET A 386 2.22 7.02 -32.08
CA MET A 386 1.02 6.25 -32.36
C MET A 386 -0.21 6.97 -31.80
N SER A 387 -1.24 7.16 -32.62
CA SER A 387 -2.43 7.93 -32.22
C SER A 387 -3.15 7.27 -31.04
N GLN A 388 -3.80 8.06 -30.19
CA GLN A 388 -4.59 7.51 -29.08
C GLN A 388 -5.69 6.56 -29.58
N ARG A 389 -6.30 6.85 -30.74
CA ARG A 389 -7.32 5.99 -31.37
C ARG A 389 -6.74 4.62 -31.74
N ASP A 390 -5.55 4.58 -32.33
CA ASP A 390 -4.90 3.32 -32.70
C ASP A 390 -4.49 2.53 -31.45
N ARG A 391 -3.98 3.22 -30.42
CA ARG A 391 -3.60 2.59 -29.15
C ARG A 391 -4.81 1.99 -28.44
N VAL A 392 -5.95 2.68 -28.45
CA VAL A 392 -7.22 2.14 -27.91
C VAL A 392 -7.70 0.95 -28.75
N ARG A 393 -7.63 1.02 -30.09
CA ARG A 393 -7.99 -0.13 -30.95
C ARG A 393 -7.16 -1.37 -30.63
N GLU A 394 -5.87 -1.20 -30.35
CA GLU A 394 -5.01 -2.32 -30.00
C GLU A 394 -5.24 -2.84 -28.58
N PHE A 395 -5.53 -1.97 -27.62
CA PHE A 395 -6.04 -2.40 -26.32
C PHE A 395 -7.26 -3.30 -26.51
N GLU A 396 -8.25 -2.88 -27.31
CA GLU A 396 -9.49 -3.62 -27.51
C GLU A 396 -9.34 -4.93 -28.30
N ALA A 397 -8.36 -4.99 -29.20
CA ALA A 397 -8.02 -6.24 -29.87
C ALA A 397 -7.39 -7.21 -28.86
N GLY A 398 -6.34 -6.79 -28.16
CA GLY A 398 -5.66 -7.65 -27.19
C GLY A 398 -6.53 -8.04 -26.00
N TYR A 399 -7.39 -7.14 -25.50
CA TYR A 399 -8.30 -7.44 -24.40
C TYR A 399 -9.21 -8.62 -24.71
N ARG A 400 -9.67 -8.76 -25.97
CA ARG A 400 -10.46 -9.91 -26.45
C ARG A 400 -9.59 -11.12 -26.77
N THR A 401 -8.50 -10.94 -27.51
CA THR A 401 -7.59 -12.05 -27.90
C THR A 401 -7.03 -12.79 -26.68
N TRP A 402 -6.76 -12.06 -25.59
CA TRP A 402 -6.22 -12.62 -24.36
C TRP A 402 -7.31 -12.86 -23.29
N GLY A 403 -8.59 -12.86 -23.66
CA GLY A 403 -9.70 -13.24 -22.79
C GLY A 403 -9.80 -12.45 -21.48
N TYR A 404 -9.58 -11.13 -21.51
CA TYR A 404 -9.78 -10.28 -20.33
C TYR A 404 -11.27 -9.89 -20.16
N ASP A 405 -12.09 -10.08 -21.19
CA ASP A 405 -13.54 -9.98 -21.17
C ASP A 405 -14.24 -11.23 -20.62
N ASP A 406 -13.53 -12.35 -20.53
CA ASP A 406 -14.04 -13.61 -19.97
C ASP A 406 -14.31 -13.53 -18.46
N GLU A 407 -14.94 -14.59 -17.93
CA GLU A 407 -15.06 -14.82 -16.49
C GLU A 407 -13.68 -15.14 -15.90
N LEU A 408 -13.18 -14.24 -15.04
CA LEU A 408 -11.88 -14.38 -14.37
C LEU A 408 -12.02 -14.73 -12.89
N TYR A 409 -13.20 -15.22 -12.51
CA TYR A 409 -13.57 -15.57 -11.14
C TYR A 409 -13.19 -14.47 -10.14
N ASP A 410 -12.45 -14.80 -9.10
CA ASP A 410 -11.95 -13.90 -8.06
C ASP A 410 -10.56 -13.32 -8.36
N THR A 411 -9.98 -13.62 -9.53
CA THR A 411 -8.67 -13.10 -9.89
C THR A 411 -8.77 -11.67 -10.43
N HIS A 412 -8.11 -10.74 -9.75
CA HIS A 412 -8.14 -9.34 -10.15
C HIS A 412 -7.38 -9.10 -11.48
N ARG A 413 -8.02 -8.41 -12.45
CA ARG A 413 -7.48 -8.18 -13.80
C ARG A 413 -6.10 -7.52 -13.83
N ARG A 414 -5.79 -6.62 -12.89
CA ARG A 414 -4.44 -6.01 -12.80
C ARG A 414 -3.38 -6.96 -12.27
N ASP A 415 -3.76 -7.92 -11.44
CA ASP A 415 -2.83 -8.95 -10.94
C ASP A 415 -2.52 -9.95 -12.07
N LEU A 416 -3.53 -10.35 -12.85
CA LEU A 416 -3.33 -11.11 -14.09
C LEU A 416 -2.48 -10.33 -15.10
N PHE A 417 -2.74 -9.04 -15.29
CA PHE A 417 -1.93 -8.22 -16.19
C PHE A 417 -0.47 -8.11 -15.74
N TYR A 418 -0.22 -7.99 -14.42
CA TYR A 418 1.14 -8.06 -13.88
C TYR A 418 1.78 -9.42 -14.20
N TRP A 419 1.07 -10.50 -13.88
CA TRP A 419 1.54 -11.86 -14.10
C TRP A 419 1.86 -12.11 -15.58
N GLU A 420 0.93 -11.82 -16.48
CA GLU A 420 1.04 -12.15 -17.90
C GLU A 420 1.99 -11.22 -18.67
N ILE A 421 1.99 -9.93 -18.34
CA ILE A 421 2.78 -8.93 -19.09
C ILE A 421 4.10 -8.61 -18.41
N ARG A 422 4.11 -8.33 -17.09
CA ARG A 422 5.36 -7.97 -16.41
C ARG A 422 6.28 -9.16 -16.26
N LEU A 423 5.75 -10.32 -15.85
CA LEU A 423 6.55 -11.53 -15.72
C LEU A 423 6.71 -12.23 -17.07
N GLY A 424 5.60 -12.58 -17.72
CA GLY A 424 5.60 -13.36 -18.97
C GLY A 424 6.21 -12.68 -20.20
N ARG A 425 6.40 -11.34 -20.17
CA ARG A 425 7.14 -10.63 -21.22
C ARG A 425 8.46 -10.10 -20.68
N TRP A 426 8.42 -9.10 -19.81
CA TRP A 426 9.63 -8.39 -19.39
C TRP A 426 10.58 -9.25 -18.58
N SER A 427 10.09 -10.01 -17.60
CA SER A 427 10.97 -10.84 -16.78
C SER A 427 11.48 -12.07 -17.53
N ALA A 428 10.67 -12.66 -18.40
CA ALA A 428 11.05 -13.81 -19.21
C ALA A 428 12.23 -13.47 -20.16
N GLU A 429 12.25 -12.26 -20.73
CA GLU A 429 13.40 -11.79 -21.53
C GLU A 429 14.69 -11.61 -20.71
N ILE A 430 14.59 -11.33 -19.41
CA ILE A 430 15.77 -11.31 -18.54
C ILE A 430 16.33 -12.72 -18.39
N CYS A 431 15.48 -13.75 -18.33
CA CYS A 431 15.93 -15.14 -18.30
C CYS A 431 16.68 -15.48 -19.59
N ASN A 432 16.12 -15.14 -20.76
CA ASN A 432 16.81 -15.33 -22.04
C ASN A 432 18.16 -14.59 -22.12
N GLU A 433 18.26 -13.40 -21.51
CA GLU A 433 19.53 -12.67 -21.39
C GLU A 433 20.56 -13.43 -20.54
N THR A 434 20.13 -14.06 -19.45
CA THR A 434 21.01 -14.77 -18.51
C THR A 434 21.24 -16.25 -18.81
N ASP A 435 20.52 -16.82 -19.79
CA ASP A 435 20.62 -18.25 -20.12
C ASP A 435 22.00 -18.70 -20.60
N LEU A 436 22.83 -17.75 -21.06
CA LEU A 436 24.23 -18.01 -21.35
C LEU A 436 25.02 -18.42 -20.09
N ALA A 437 24.64 -17.91 -18.92
CA ALA A 437 25.33 -18.19 -17.66
C ALA A 437 24.68 -19.32 -16.85
N PHE A 438 23.35 -19.38 -16.76
CA PHE A 438 22.66 -20.35 -15.91
C PHE A 438 21.20 -20.57 -16.33
N GLU A 439 20.61 -21.70 -15.93
CA GLU A 439 19.16 -21.86 -15.93
C GLU A 439 18.55 -21.07 -14.76
N THR A 440 17.30 -20.63 -14.87
CA THR A 440 16.62 -19.84 -13.83
C THR A 440 15.41 -20.59 -13.27
N MET A 441 15.40 -20.75 -11.95
CA MET A 441 14.20 -21.08 -11.17
C MET A 441 13.64 -19.78 -10.59
N ALA A 442 12.58 -19.24 -11.21
CA ALA A 442 11.80 -18.18 -10.59
C ALA A 442 11.01 -18.79 -9.41
N ALA A 443 11.33 -18.38 -8.19
CA ALA A 443 10.64 -18.77 -6.98
C ALA A 443 9.14 -18.50 -7.14
N MET A 444 8.31 -19.48 -6.77
CA MET A 444 6.86 -19.38 -6.91
C MET A 444 6.34 -19.34 -8.36
N ASN A 445 7.15 -19.75 -9.34
CA ASN A 445 6.66 -19.98 -10.70
C ASN A 445 5.79 -21.26 -10.78
N VAL A 446 4.74 -21.34 -9.97
CA VAL A 446 3.80 -22.46 -9.84
C VAL A 446 2.41 -21.85 -9.63
N ARG A 447 1.44 -22.17 -10.48
CA ARG A 447 0.08 -21.57 -10.39
C ARG A 447 -0.55 -21.81 -9.02
N SER A 448 -0.49 -23.03 -8.51
CA SER A 448 -1.08 -23.36 -7.20
C SER A 448 -0.43 -22.61 -6.02
N LEU A 449 0.87 -22.32 -6.06
CA LEU A 449 1.52 -21.49 -5.03
C LEU A 449 1.14 -20.02 -5.18
N LEU A 450 1.02 -19.52 -6.41
CA LEU A 450 0.56 -18.16 -6.69
C LEU A 450 -0.88 -17.96 -6.23
N GLU A 451 -1.77 -18.92 -6.50
CA GLU A 451 -3.16 -18.90 -6.01
C GLU A 451 -3.22 -18.80 -4.48
N MET A 452 -2.40 -19.55 -3.73
CA MET A 452 -2.36 -19.41 -2.27
C MET A 452 -2.04 -17.97 -1.85
N THR A 453 -1.12 -17.28 -2.54
CA THR A 453 -0.82 -15.88 -2.23
C THR A 453 -1.91 -14.91 -2.65
N LEU A 454 -2.60 -15.21 -3.76
CA LEU A 454 -3.70 -14.40 -4.29
C LEU A 454 -4.98 -14.55 -3.45
N SER A 455 -5.09 -15.60 -2.64
CA SER A 455 -6.26 -15.87 -1.77
C SER A 455 -6.41 -14.91 -0.58
N PHE A 456 -5.44 -14.02 -0.36
CA PHE A 456 -5.45 -13.02 0.72
C PHE A 456 -6.09 -11.70 0.26
N PRO A 457 -6.77 -10.97 1.16
CA PRO A 457 -7.23 -9.60 0.89
C PRO A 457 -6.09 -8.71 0.38
N ILE A 458 -6.41 -7.76 -0.51
CA ILE A 458 -5.41 -6.91 -1.17
C ILE A 458 -4.55 -6.12 -0.18
N GLU A 459 -5.13 -5.73 0.96
CA GLU A 459 -4.46 -5.02 2.06
C GLU A 459 -3.34 -5.88 2.65
N GLN A 460 -3.65 -7.14 2.97
CA GLN A 460 -2.69 -8.10 3.52
C GLN A 460 -1.61 -8.46 2.49
N ARG A 461 -1.99 -8.61 1.21
CA ARG A 461 -1.05 -8.83 0.11
C ARG A 461 -0.06 -7.68 -0.03
N LYS A 462 -0.53 -6.43 0.01
CA LYS A 462 0.33 -5.24 -0.02
C LYS A 462 1.25 -5.11 1.19
N ALA A 463 0.75 -5.50 2.36
CA ALA A 463 1.56 -5.57 3.58
C ALA A 463 2.59 -6.71 3.56
N SER A 464 2.59 -7.56 2.52
CA SER A 464 3.40 -8.78 2.44
C SER A 464 3.17 -9.74 3.62
N PHE A 465 1.97 -9.72 4.20
CA PHE A 465 1.60 -10.48 5.40
C PHE A 465 1.92 -11.98 5.26
N PHE A 466 1.49 -12.60 4.15
CA PHE A 466 1.73 -14.03 3.93
C PHE A 466 3.22 -14.39 3.86
N PHE A 467 4.07 -13.51 3.32
CA PHE A 467 5.52 -13.72 3.27
C PHE A 467 6.16 -13.66 4.66
N ALA A 468 5.69 -12.73 5.50
CA ALA A 468 6.10 -12.64 6.90
C ALA A 468 5.70 -13.91 7.68
N GLU A 469 4.47 -14.39 7.50
CA GLU A 469 3.98 -15.62 8.14
C GLU A 469 4.74 -16.87 7.67
N LEU A 470 5.04 -16.98 6.37
CA LEU A 470 5.88 -18.06 5.85
C LEU A 470 7.26 -18.06 6.50
N ILE A 471 7.94 -16.91 6.57
CA ILE A 471 9.23 -16.79 7.24
C ILE A 471 9.11 -17.12 8.73
N ASN A 472 8.06 -16.64 9.39
CA ASN A 472 7.82 -16.91 10.82
C ASN A 472 7.65 -18.41 11.09
N HIS A 473 7.01 -19.12 10.17
CA HIS A 473 6.78 -20.55 10.28
C HIS A 473 8.08 -21.37 10.08
N VAL A 474 8.89 -21.04 9.07
CA VAL A 474 10.05 -21.89 8.69
C VAL A 474 11.38 -21.43 9.29
N PHE A 475 11.59 -20.11 9.40
CA PHE A 475 12.84 -19.53 9.89
C PHE A 475 12.62 -18.17 10.59
N PRO A 476 11.92 -18.15 11.74
CA PRO A 476 11.38 -16.91 12.33
C PRO A 476 12.42 -15.83 12.64
N ILE A 477 13.67 -16.21 12.92
CA ILE A 477 14.74 -15.23 13.20
C ILE A 477 14.98 -14.27 12.03
N LEU A 478 14.66 -14.65 10.78
CA LEU A 478 14.83 -13.77 9.62
C LEU A 478 13.79 -12.62 9.57
N ASN A 479 12.71 -12.69 10.36
CA ASN A 479 11.79 -11.57 10.58
C ASN A 479 12.32 -10.58 11.64
N PHE A 480 13.35 -10.95 12.42
CA PHE A 480 13.97 -10.03 13.35
C PHE A 480 14.78 -8.95 12.63
N VAL A 481 15.40 -9.28 11.49
CA VAL A 481 16.12 -8.30 10.66
C VAL A 481 15.11 -7.41 9.92
N GLY A 482 15.31 -6.09 9.91
CA GLY A 482 14.45 -5.16 9.19
C GLY A 482 14.34 -5.45 7.70
N VAL A 483 13.18 -5.16 7.11
CA VAL A 483 12.94 -5.36 5.67
C VAL A 483 13.19 -4.07 4.93
N ASN A 484 14.20 -4.07 4.04
CA ASN A 484 14.73 -2.85 3.39
C ASN A 484 15.06 -1.71 4.39
N ASP A 485 15.28 -2.07 5.64
CA ASP A 485 15.58 -1.21 6.79
C ASP A 485 16.70 -1.88 7.58
N GLU A 486 17.71 -1.11 7.94
CA GLU A 486 18.85 -1.64 8.70
C GLU A 486 18.48 -1.92 10.16
N ARG A 487 17.41 -1.31 10.68
CA ARG A 487 16.96 -1.52 12.06
C ARG A 487 16.29 -2.88 12.21
N ASN A 488 16.52 -3.55 13.33
CA ASN A 488 15.84 -4.81 13.65
C ASN A 488 14.41 -4.58 14.20
N LEU A 489 13.65 -5.67 14.35
CA LEU A 489 12.27 -5.65 14.83
C LEU A 489 12.13 -4.99 16.21
N TYR A 490 13.09 -5.21 17.11
CA TYR A 490 13.08 -4.55 18.43
C TYR A 490 13.27 -3.04 18.28
N GLU A 491 14.21 -2.59 17.47
CA GLU A 491 14.47 -1.17 17.23
C GLU A 491 13.25 -0.51 16.59
N LEU A 492 12.64 -1.14 15.58
CA LEU A 492 11.40 -0.67 14.96
C LEU A 492 10.25 -0.57 15.96
N HIS A 493 10.06 -1.60 16.79
CA HIS A 493 8.99 -1.61 17.79
C HIS A 493 9.25 -0.63 18.95
N ARG A 494 10.51 -0.49 19.37
CA ARG A 494 10.94 0.50 20.37
C ARG A 494 10.66 1.90 19.84
N ASP A 495 11.08 2.19 18.61
CA ASP A 495 10.89 3.50 17.99
C ASP A 495 9.39 3.80 17.85
N GLN A 496 8.58 2.84 17.38
CA GLN A 496 7.12 2.96 17.34
C GLN A 496 6.48 3.15 18.72
N ARG A 497 6.96 2.46 19.75
CA ARG A 497 6.47 2.62 21.13
C ARG A 497 6.85 3.97 21.72
N LEU A 498 8.05 4.46 21.44
CA LEU A 498 8.46 5.81 21.82
C LEU A 498 7.64 6.86 21.05
N GLU A 499 7.19 6.55 19.84
CA GLU A 499 6.28 7.40 19.07
C GLU A 499 4.81 7.31 19.54
N SER A 500 4.38 6.18 20.11
CA SER A 500 2.97 5.90 20.50
C SER A 500 2.70 5.93 22.01
N ALA A 501 3.73 6.02 22.87
CA ALA A 501 3.54 6.18 24.30
C ALA A 501 3.01 7.59 24.62
N PRO A 502 1.96 7.73 25.46
CA PRO A 502 1.58 9.03 25.99
C PRO A 502 2.73 9.57 26.85
N ALA A 503 3.00 10.87 26.77
CA ALA A 503 4.02 11.54 27.58
C ALA A 503 3.70 11.39 29.08
N VAL A 504 4.23 10.35 29.72
CA VAL A 504 4.19 10.18 31.18
C VAL A 504 5.40 10.90 31.76
N GLY A 505 5.11 11.90 32.60
CA GLY A 505 6.09 12.75 33.25
C GLY A 505 7.14 11.95 34.03
N ALA A 506 8.39 12.41 33.92
CA ALA A 506 9.49 11.96 34.74
C ALA A 506 9.24 12.32 36.21
N ALA A 507 9.15 11.30 37.08
CA ALA A 507 9.49 11.40 38.49
C ALA A 507 9.89 10.02 39.05
N GLY A 508 11.17 9.89 39.41
CA GLY A 508 11.59 9.20 40.65
C GLY A 508 11.68 7.67 40.68
N VAL A 509 12.88 7.18 40.36
CA VAL A 509 13.67 6.10 41.00
C VAL A 509 12.99 5.23 42.09
N ASP A 510 12.95 3.91 41.92
CA ASP A 510 13.85 2.97 42.62
C ASP A 510 13.63 1.49 42.24
N SER A 511 14.70 0.75 42.46
CA SER A 511 15.09 -0.55 41.92
C SER A 511 14.33 -1.80 42.42
N ALA A 512 14.47 -2.85 41.60
CA ALA A 512 14.73 -4.24 41.96
C ALA A 512 13.55 -5.25 41.98
N GLY A 513 13.67 -6.23 41.09
CA GLY A 513 13.78 -7.64 41.52
C GLY A 513 12.57 -8.55 41.30
N ALA A 514 12.88 -9.70 40.69
CA ALA A 514 12.18 -10.99 40.78
C ALA A 514 10.84 -11.10 40.03
N SER A 515 10.79 -11.87 38.95
CA SER A 515 10.64 -13.34 38.91
C SER A 515 9.18 -13.74 38.81
N ALA A 516 8.92 -14.67 37.89
CA ALA A 516 7.66 -15.36 37.66
C ALA A 516 6.97 -15.84 38.95
N VAL A 517 5.64 -15.79 38.97
CA VAL A 517 4.69 -16.87 39.35
C VAL A 517 3.25 -16.38 39.05
N PRO A 518 2.36 -17.24 38.51
CA PRO A 518 0.95 -16.92 38.26
C PRO A 518 0.09 -17.12 39.51
N ALA A 519 -0.89 -16.26 39.79
CA ALA A 519 -2.01 -16.57 40.70
C ALA A 519 -3.16 -15.55 40.66
N ALA A 520 -4.38 -16.10 40.56
CA ALA A 520 -5.66 -15.66 41.15
C ALA A 520 -6.07 -14.17 41.08
N GLY A 521 -7.17 -13.91 40.36
CA GLY A 521 -7.85 -12.61 40.31
C GLY A 521 -8.48 -12.19 41.64
N PRO A 522 -8.69 -10.87 41.87
CA PRO A 522 -9.45 -10.39 43.01
C PRO A 522 -10.94 -10.64 42.78
N ALA A 523 -11.67 -10.94 43.85
CA ALA A 523 -13.11 -11.15 43.86
C ALA A 523 -13.84 -9.96 43.20
N THR A 524 -14.45 -10.21 42.04
CA THR A 524 -15.38 -9.29 41.38
C THR A 524 -16.75 -9.44 42.01
N ASP A 525 -17.36 -8.33 42.45
CA ASP A 525 -18.81 -8.33 42.67
C ASP A 525 -19.50 -8.70 41.34
N PRO A 526 -20.66 -9.38 41.38
CA PRO A 526 -21.42 -9.62 40.16
C PRO A 526 -21.69 -8.29 39.46
N PRO A 527 -21.46 -8.20 38.14
CA PRO A 527 -21.71 -6.97 37.40
C PRO A 527 -23.18 -6.57 37.53
N PRO A 528 -23.51 -5.26 37.44
CA PRO A 528 -24.89 -4.81 37.36
C PRO A 528 -25.60 -5.54 36.20
N ALA A 529 -26.84 -5.98 36.42
CA ALA A 529 -27.60 -6.74 35.44
C ALA A 529 -28.12 -5.81 34.34
N LEU A 530 -28.24 -6.30 33.10
CA LEU A 530 -28.92 -5.56 32.02
C LEU A 530 -30.43 -5.49 32.27
N SER A 531 -31.07 -4.41 31.86
CA SER A 531 -32.53 -4.23 31.95
C SER A 531 -33.29 -5.31 31.16
N ASP A 532 -34.55 -5.59 31.48
CA ASP A 532 -35.35 -6.61 30.77
C ASP A 532 -35.96 -6.13 29.44
N GLY A 533 -35.57 -4.94 28.97
CA GLY A 533 -36.04 -4.37 27.72
C GLY A 533 -35.21 -3.18 27.22
N LEU A 534 -35.54 -2.72 26.02
CA LEU A 534 -35.08 -1.48 25.41
C LEU A 534 -36.06 -0.36 25.74
N GLU A 535 -35.55 0.78 26.17
CA GLU A 535 -36.34 2.01 26.31
C GLU A 535 -36.16 2.87 25.07
N ILE A 536 -37.27 3.22 24.41
CA ILE A 536 -37.26 4.00 23.17
C ILE A 536 -37.79 5.40 23.50
N LEU A 537 -36.97 6.41 23.27
CA LEU A 537 -37.33 7.81 23.43
C LEU A 537 -37.39 8.47 22.07
N HIS A 538 -38.38 9.33 21.85
CA HIS A 538 -38.45 10.23 20.70
C HIS A 538 -38.63 11.65 21.25
N ASP A 539 -37.74 12.56 20.84
CA ASP A 539 -37.71 13.95 21.35
C ASP A 539 -37.73 14.03 22.89
N GLY A 540 -36.99 13.15 23.55
CA GLY A 540 -36.85 13.11 25.01
C GLY A 540 -38.03 12.52 25.78
N ARG A 541 -39.07 12.00 25.10
CA ARG A 541 -40.20 11.31 25.73
C ARG A 541 -40.14 9.81 25.45
N THR A 542 -40.31 8.98 26.48
CA THR A 542 -40.44 7.53 26.31
C THR A 542 -41.69 7.22 25.49
N VAL A 543 -41.51 6.65 24.30
CA VAL A 543 -42.59 6.31 23.36
C VAL A 543 -42.90 4.82 23.34
N ALA A 544 -41.92 3.97 23.68
CA ALA A 544 -42.11 2.52 23.75
C ALA A 544 -41.11 1.86 24.71
N ARG A 545 -41.48 0.67 25.20
CA ARG A 545 -40.57 -0.24 25.90
C ARG A 545 -40.69 -1.61 25.25
N CYS A 546 -39.61 -2.08 24.64
CA CYS A 546 -39.59 -3.35 23.92
C CYS A 546 -38.92 -4.40 24.80
N PRO A 547 -39.63 -5.46 25.25
CA PRO A 547 -38.99 -6.54 25.98
C PRO A 547 -37.97 -7.23 25.08
N ILE A 548 -36.77 -7.50 25.60
CA ILE A 548 -35.73 -8.23 24.87
C ILE A 548 -35.02 -9.14 25.86
N GLN A 549 -34.92 -10.42 25.50
CA GLN A 549 -34.15 -11.40 26.24
C GLN A 549 -32.66 -11.28 25.84
N ASP A 550 -31.77 -11.71 26.72
CA ASP A 550 -30.32 -11.79 26.50
C ASP A 550 -29.56 -10.44 26.45
N GLU A 551 -28.28 -10.53 26.12
CA GLU A 551 -27.30 -9.44 25.97
C GLU A 551 -27.55 -8.54 24.74
N LEU A 552 -28.68 -8.69 24.04
CA LEU A 552 -28.96 -8.04 22.76
C LEU A 552 -29.48 -6.59 22.93
N ALA A 553 -28.98 -5.68 22.09
CA ALA A 553 -29.60 -4.39 21.82
C ALA A 553 -29.69 -4.13 20.31
N VAL A 554 -30.76 -3.47 19.88
CA VAL A 554 -31.08 -3.24 18.46
C VAL A 554 -31.94 -1.99 18.31
N ILE A 555 -31.84 -1.28 17.17
CA ILE A 555 -32.77 -0.21 16.84
C ILE A 555 -33.95 -0.81 16.04
N PRO A 556 -35.18 -0.85 16.59
CA PRO A 556 -36.32 -1.42 15.86
C PRO A 556 -36.62 -0.64 14.58
N ALA A 557 -37.03 -1.32 13.52
CA ALA A 557 -37.27 -0.74 12.20
C ALA A 557 -38.30 0.40 12.25
N GLU A 558 -39.37 0.24 13.02
CA GLU A 558 -40.42 1.26 13.21
C GLU A 558 -39.95 2.52 13.94
N HIS A 559 -38.83 2.41 14.66
CA HIS A 559 -38.20 3.46 15.47
C HIS A 559 -36.84 3.91 14.92
N PHE A 560 -36.45 3.47 13.71
CA PHE A 560 -35.22 3.88 13.04
C PHE A 560 -35.40 5.25 12.36
N LYS A 561 -35.69 6.26 13.17
CA LYS A 561 -35.95 7.64 12.73
C LYS A 561 -35.06 8.61 13.49
N THR A 562 -34.60 9.64 12.80
CA THR A 562 -33.84 10.75 13.39
C THR A 562 -34.63 11.34 14.56
N GLY A 563 -33.95 11.69 15.66
CA GLY A 563 -34.59 12.14 16.91
C GLY A 563 -35.01 11.01 17.86
N THR A 564 -34.80 9.75 17.47
CA THR A 564 -35.06 8.57 18.32
C THR A 564 -33.80 8.15 19.08
N LEU A 565 -33.93 7.78 20.35
CA LEU A 565 -32.88 7.17 21.17
C LEU A 565 -33.37 5.80 21.63
N VAL A 566 -32.57 4.76 21.37
CA VAL A 566 -32.87 3.40 21.83
C VAL A 566 -31.87 2.99 22.90
N LYS A 567 -32.32 2.92 24.15
CA LYS A 567 -31.49 2.77 25.35
C LYS A 567 -31.56 1.35 25.90
N ARG A 568 -30.38 0.74 26.13
CA ARG A 568 -30.18 -0.49 26.90
C ARG A 568 -29.36 -0.16 28.15
N SER A 569 -29.91 -0.34 29.34
CA SER A 569 -29.28 0.12 30.59
C SER A 569 -28.83 -1.03 31.47
N PHE A 570 -27.72 -0.87 32.17
CA PHE A 570 -27.36 -1.67 33.32
C PHE A 570 -28.14 -1.22 34.55
N SER A 571 -28.38 -2.11 35.51
CA SER A 571 -28.97 -1.77 36.80
C SER A 571 -28.07 -0.76 37.55
N PRO A 572 -28.62 0.09 38.43
CA PRO A 572 -27.82 1.02 39.20
C PRO A 572 -26.70 0.30 39.96
N VAL A 573 -25.49 0.84 39.93
CA VAL A 573 -24.37 0.25 40.68
C VAL A 573 -24.59 0.42 42.18
N THR A 574 -24.18 -0.57 42.97
CA THR A 574 -24.41 -0.59 44.43
C THR A 574 -23.23 -0.03 45.22
N THR A 575 -22.03 -0.08 44.66
CA THR A 575 -20.78 0.42 45.27
C THR A 575 -20.01 1.28 44.27
N ALA A 576 -19.06 2.08 44.77
CA ALA A 576 -18.17 2.84 43.89
C ALA A 576 -17.18 1.91 43.19
N GLY A 577 -16.90 2.14 41.91
CA GLY A 577 -16.02 1.25 41.16
C GLY A 577 -15.93 1.51 39.67
N THR A 578 -15.50 0.48 38.95
CA THR A 578 -15.29 0.50 37.50
C THR A 578 -16.09 -0.62 36.84
N LEU A 579 -16.91 -0.27 35.85
CA LEU A 579 -17.64 -1.21 35.00
C LEU A 579 -16.89 -1.40 33.68
N LYS A 580 -16.65 -2.64 33.29
CA LYS A 580 -16.11 -3.02 31.98
C LYS A 580 -17.12 -3.90 31.25
N PHE A 581 -17.27 -3.71 29.94
CA PHE A 581 -18.12 -4.57 29.09
C PHE A 581 -17.69 -4.45 27.63
N THR A 582 -18.12 -5.40 26.81
CA THR A 582 -17.86 -5.42 25.37
C THR A 582 -19.15 -5.16 24.59
N VAL A 583 -19.10 -4.23 23.64
CA VAL A 583 -20.15 -3.98 22.63
C VAL A 583 -19.71 -4.61 21.33
N HIS A 584 -20.35 -5.70 20.93
CA HIS A 584 -20.00 -6.43 19.72
C HIS A 584 -21.09 -6.26 18.66
N SER A 585 -20.71 -5.81 17.46
CA SER A 585 -21.57 -5.76 16.27
C SER A 585 -21.11 -6.83 15.27
N ARG A 586 -22.06 -7.51 14.61
CA ARG A 586 -21.75 -8.37 13.45
C ARG A 586 -21.75 -7.60 12.13
N TYR A 587 -22.13 -6.33 12.17
CA TYR A 587 -22.21 -5.43 11.02
C TYR A 587 -21.05 -4.44 11.07
N GLY A 588 -20.36 -4.25 9.95
CA GLY A 588 -19.32 -3.24 9.79
C GLY A 588 -18.90 -3.16 8.33
N HIS A 589 -19.44 -2.17 7.64
CA HIS A 589 -19.28 -1.96 6.20
C HIS A 589 -19.20 -0.47 5.91
N ASP A 590 -18.24 -0.01 5.10
CA ASP A 590 -17.98 1.43 4.89
C ASP A 590 -19.20 2.21 4.38
N GLN A 591 -20.03 1.58 3.54
CA GLN A 591 -21.29 2.17 3.05
C GLN A 591 -22.38 2.33 4.13
N GLY A 592 -22.20 1.68 5.29
CA GLY A 592 -23.07 1.81 6.45
C GLY A 592 -22.81 3.07 7.29
N GLY A 593 -21.69 3.77 7.06
CA GLY A 593 -21.32 4.97 7.80
C GLY A 593 -22.37 6.08 7.75
N GLY A 594 -22.56 6.76 8.88
CA GLY A 594 -23.48 7.88 9.07
C GLY A 594 -24.96 7.50 9.21
N ASN A 595 -25.32 6.21 9.20
CA ASN A 595 -26.73 5.78 9.32
C ASN A 595 -27.20 5.69 10.77
N TRP A 596 -26.35 5.24 11.70
CA TRP A 596 -26.60 5.29 13.14
C TRP A 596 -25.30 5.31 13.92
N ARG A 597 -25.38 5.74 15.17
CA ARG A 597 -24.26 5.75 16.12
C ARG A 597 -24.62 4.98 17.37
N TYR A 598 -23.61 4.39 17.99
CA TYR A 598 -23.72 3.94 19.37
C TYR A 598 -23.10 4.97 20.30
N GLN A 599 -23.69 5.11 21.47
CA GLN A 599 -23.25 6.03 22.50
C GLN A 599 -23.22 5.33 23.85
N VAL A 600 -22.28 5.74 24.71
CA VAL A 600 -22.24 5.32 26.11
C VAL A 600 -22.67 6.52 26.96
N TRP A 601 -23.75 6.33 27.69
CA TRP A 601 -24.34 7.30 28.58
C TRP A 601 -24.09 6.86 30.03
N VAL A 602 -23.81 7.82 30.89
CA VAL A 602 -23.86 7.63 32.34
C VAL A 602 -24.89 8.61 32.88
N ASN A 603 -25.93 8.06 33.52
CA ASN A 603 -27.14 8.77 33.93
C ASN A 603 -27.87 9.40 32.73
N GLN A 604 -27.68 10.72 32.52
CA GLN A 604 -28.25 11.49 31.41
C GLN A 604 -27.20 12.13 30.50
N ASP A 605 -25.91 11.93 30.79
CA ASP A 605 -24.83 12.55 30.04
C ASP A 605 -24.22 11.55 29.06
N MET A 606 -24.03 11.97 27.81
CA MET A 606 -23.30 11.20 26.80
C MET A 606 -21.80 11.41 26.96
N HIS A 607 -21.04 10.30 27.10
CA HIS A 607 -19.59 10.35 27.35
C HIS A 607 -18.73 9.83 26.19
N SER A 608 -19.27 8.96 25.34
CA SER A 608 -18.57 8.45 24.15
C SER A 608 -19.57 8.14 23.03
N SER A 609 -19.16 8.33 21.78
CA SER A 609 -19.97 7.97 20.60
C SER A 609 -19.10 7.50 19.44
N TRP A 610 -19.49 6.41 18.79
CA TRP A 610 -18.85 5.91 17.57
C TRP A 610 -19.89 5.51 16.52
N ASP A 611 -19.45 5.43 15.26
CA ASP A 611 -20.29 5.05 14.15
C ASP A 611 -20.56 3.53 14.17
N GLY A 612 -21.85 3.17 14.26
CA GLY A 612 -22.27 1.77 14.36
C GLY A 612 -22.29 1.04 13.01
N GLY A 613 -22.27 1.77 11.89
CA GLY A 613 -22.31 1.22 10.55
C GLY A 613 -20.96 0.72 10.04
N ILE A 614 -19.86 1.32 10.50
CA ILE A 614 -18.49 0.96 10.08
C ILE A 614 -17.70 0.16 11.12
N CYS A 615 -18.09 0.22 12.40
CA CYS A 615 -17.35 -0.43 13.48
C CYS A 615 -17.66 -1.94 13.56
N ARG A 616 -16.80 -2.77 12.94
CA ARG A 616 -16.92 -4.23 12.93
C ARG A 616 -16.30 -4.93 14.15
N GLU A 617 -15.22 -4.36 14.68
CA GLU A 617 -14.47 -4.97 15.79
C GLU A 617 -15.22 -4.81 17.12
N PRO A 618 -15.06 -5.77 18.07
CA PRO A 618 -15.61 -5.62 19.41
C PRO A 618 -15.08 -4.36 20.11
N VAL A 619 -16.01 -3.53 20.58
CA VAL A 619 -15.69 -2.32 21.33
C VAL A 619 -15.69 -2.62 22.82
N HIS A 620 -14.51 -2.68 23.42
CA HIS A 620 -14.29 -2.76 24.85
C HIS A 620 -14.50 -1.39 25.49
N VAL A 621 -15.50 -1.30 26.37
CA VAL A 621 -15.86 -0.09 27.12
C VAL A 621 -15.41 -0.24 28.57
N THR A 622 -14.76 0.78 29.11
CA THR A 622 -14.48 0.91 30.55
C THR A 622 -15.07 2.22 31.06
N VAL A 623 -15.94 2.12 32.07
CA VAL A 623 -16.55 3.24 32.77
C VAL A 623 -16.01 3.27 34.20
N ALA A 624 -15.11 4.21 34.47
CA ALA A 624 -14.45 4.37 35.77
C ALA A 624 -15.03 5.56 36.55
N GLY A 625 -14.95 5.49 37.88
CA GLY A 625 -15.40 6.57 38.77
C GLY A 625 -16.92 6.58 39.02
N LEU A 626 -17.59 5.44 38.83
CA LEU A 626 -19.02 5.28 39.12
C LEU A 626 -19.27 5.39 40.63
N GLN A 627 -20.34 6.08 40.99
CA GLN A 627 -20.85 6.21 42.36
C GLN A 627 -22.06 5.30 42.57
N PRO A 628 -22.37 4.90 43.82
CA PRO A 628 -23.62 4.22 44.13
C PRO A 628 -24.82 4.96 43.51
N HIS A 629 -25.71 4.21 42.87
CA HIS A 629 -26.88 4.65 42.10
C HIS A 629 -26.63 5.19 40.68
N ASP A 630 -25.37 5.29 40.22
CA ASP A 630 -25.12 5.62 38.81
C ASP A 630 -25.63 4.53 37.87
N VAL A 631 -26.18 4.95 36.73
CA VAL A 631 -26.73 4.06 35.70
C VAL A 631 -25.93 4.21 34.41
N VAL A 632 -25.34 3.13 33.93
CA VAL A 632 -24.65 3.09 32.63
C VAL A 632 -25.61 2.56 31.56
N ALA A 633 -25.62 3.19 30.39
CA ALA A 633 -26.44 2.73 29.27
C ALA A 633 -25.71 2.82 27.92
N VAL A 634 -26.02 1.88 27.04
CA VAL A 634 -25.66 1.93 25.62
C VAL A 634 -26.88 2.41 24.84
N VAL A 635 -26.69 3.45 24.04
CA VAL A 635 -27.75 4.13 23.30
C VAL A 635 -27.48 4.05 21.81
N GLY A 636 -28.41 3.47 21.05
CA GLY A 636 -28.44 3.54 19.59
C GLY A 636 -29.16 4.79 19.12
N VAL A 637 -28.52 5.57 18.24
CA VAL A 637 -29.03 6.85 17.72
C VAL A 637 -29.05 6.79 16.19
N PRO A 638 -30.23 6.75 15.55
CA PRO A 638 -30.35 6.88 14.11
C PRO A 638 -29.84 8.24 13.62
N GLY A 639 -28.93 8.23 12.66
CA GLY A 639 -28.47 9.42 11.93
C GLY A 639 -29.28 9.70 10.66
N ARG A 640 -30.05 8.70 10.20
CA ARG A 640 -30.96 8.80 9.05
C ARG A 640 -32.22 7.99 9.31
N ASP A 641 -33.29 8.39 8.62
CA ASP A 641 -34.57 7.68 8.64
C ASP A 641 -34.49 6.46 7.72
N HIS A 642 -34.87 5.31 8.28
CA HIS A 642 -34.95 4.05 7.55
C HIS A 642 -36.23 3.30 7.92
N ASP A 643 -36.82 2.61 6.96
CA ASP A 643 -38.07 1.86 7.12
C ASP A 643 -37.93 0.35 6.83
N ARG A 644 -36.72 -0.11 6.49
CA ARG A 644 -36.44 -1.52 6.13
C ARG A 644 -35.89 -2.31 7.30
N GLU A 645 -36.38 -3.54 7.45
CA GLU A 645 -35.92 -4.51 8.45
C GLU A 645 -34.41 -4.86 8.34
N SER A 646 -33.80 -4.64 7.16
CA SER A 646 -32.36 -4.79 6.97
C SER A 646 -31.53 -3.88 7.91
N TRP A 647 -32.00 -2.66 8.20
CA TRP A 647 -31.30 -1.71 9.07
C TRP A 647 -31.46 -2.05 10.56
N GLN A 648 -32.61 -2.60 10.94
CA GLN A 648 -32.79 -3.22 12.24
C GLN A 648 -31.80 -4.38 12.43
N ARG A 649 -31.66 -5.27 11.44
CA ARG A 649 -30.66 -6.35 11.51
C ARG A 649 -29.23 -5.84 11.58
N ALA A 650 -28.92 -4.76 10.83
CA ALA A 650 -27.60 -4.15 10.80
C ALA A 650 -27.22 -3.47 12.13
N SER A 651 -28.18 -2.86 12.83
CA SER A 651 -27.95 -2.17 14.11
C SER A 651 -27.95 -3.08 15.34
N ARG A 652 -27.84 -4.41 15.16
CA ARG A 652 -27.80 -5.36 16.28
C ARG A 652 -26.41 -5.37 16.93
N ILE A 653 -26.39 -5.19 18.24
CA ILE A 653 -25.21 -5.33 19.09
C ILE A 653 -25.48 -6.28 20.25
N TRP A 654 -24.43 -6.94 20.71
CA TRP A 654 -24.43 -7.75 21.92
C TRP A 654 -23.55 -7.08 22.99
N LEU A 655 -24.08 -6.99 24.21
CA LEU A 655 -23.45 -6.41 25.39
C LEU A 655 -23.01 -7.53 26.33
N HIS A 656 -21.77 -7.96 26.24
CA HIS A 656 -21.26 -9.13 26.96
C HIS A 656 -19.99 -8.85 27.74
N ASP A 657 -19.46 -9.85 28.44
CA ASP A 657 -18.26 -9.78 29.29
C ASP A 657 -18.31 -8.65 30.34
N ALA A 658 -19.51 -8.36 30.87
CA ALA A 658 -19.66 -7.36 31.89
C ALA A 658 -18.89 -7.77 33.16
N GLN A 659 -18.01 -6.89 33.65
CA GLN A 659 -17.23 -7.09 34.87
C GLN A 659 -17.26 -5.81 35.69
N PHE A 660 -17.54 -5.94 36.98
CA PHE A 660 -17.50 -4.81 37.91
C PHE A 660 -16.37 -5.00 38.92
N ALA A 661 -15.51 -3.99 39.03
CA ALA A 661 -14.41 -3.95 39.97
C ALA A 661 -14.67 -2.84 41.01
N PRO A 662 -15.00 -3.19 42.27
CA PRO A 662 -15.16 -2.21 43.34
C PRO A 662 -13.83 -1.49 43.60
N GLY A 663 -13.87 -0.18 43.84
CA GLY A 663 -12.66 0.59 44.08
C GLY A 663 -12.92 2.07 44.38
N PRO A 664 -11.95 2.79 44.97
CA PRO A 664 -12.11 4.19 45.30
C PRO A 664 -12.33 5.02 44.04
N ALA A 665 -13.36 5.88 44.05
CA ALA A 665 -13.61 6.82 42.97
C ALA A 665 -12.55 7.92 42.96
N LEU A 666 -11.49 7.72 42.18
CA LEU A 666 -10.46 8.72 41.94
C LEU A 666 -10.90 9.65 40.79
N GLY A 667 -11.68 10.69 41.11
CA GLY A 667 -12.13 11.71 40.16
C GLY A 667 -13.54 11.50 39.59
N GLY A 668 -13.95 12.36 38.65
CA GLY A 668 -15.25 12.27 37.98
C GLY A 668 -15.35 11.12 36.98
N ILE A 669 -16.57 10.84 36.50
CA ILE A 669 -16.86 9.75 35.55
C ILE A 669 -15.96 9.83 34.31
N ARG A 670 -15.30 8.72 33.97
CA ARG A 670 -14.48 8.57 32.76
C ARG A 670 -14.93 7.36 31.98
N VAL A 671 -15.16 7.56 30.68
CA VAL A 671 -15.50 6.49 29.74
C VAL A 671 -14.40 6.37 28.70
N THR A 672 -13.80 5.18 28.60
CA THR A 672 -12.81 4.86 27.58
C THR A 672 -13.32 3.73 26.69
N THR A 673 -13.12 3.85 25.38
CA THR A 673 -13.45 2.82 24.40
C THR A 673 -12.28 2.62 23.43
N ASN A 674 -12.14 1.43 22.86
CA ASN A 674 -11.20 1.14 21.76
C ASN A 674 -11.84 1.30 20.37
N ALA A 675 -12.99 1.98 20.27
CA ALA A 675 -13.67 2.18 19.00
C ALA A 675 -12.82 3.07 18.06
N PRO A 676 -12.56 2.66 16.81
CA PRO A 676 -11.83 3.49 15.84
C PRO A 676 -12.71 4.64 15.36
N GLY A 677 -12.20 5.88 15.39
CA GLY A 677 -12.92 7.07 14.94
C GLY A 677 -14.20 7.33 15.74
N GLY A 678 -14.10 8.16 16.77
CA GLY A 678 -15.25 8.48 17.62
C GLY A 678 -15.05 9.70 18.49
N PHE A 679 -16.16 10.21 19.03
CA PHE A 679 -16.14 11.26 20.04
C PHE A 679 -15.81 10.66 21.41
N HIS A 680 -14.80 11.23 22.07
CA HIS A 680 -14.40 10.89 23.42
C HIS A 680 -14.28 12.16 24.27
N ARG A 681 -15.01 12.22 25.38
CA ARG A 681 -14.83 13.25 26.39
C ARG A 681 -13.75 12.78 27.39
N ARG A 682 -12.52 13.30 27.25
CA ARG A 682 -11.36 12.93 28.11
C ARG A 682 -11.36 13.63 29.47
N GLY A 683 -12.21 14.65 29.62
CA GLY A 683 -12.49 15.38 30.86
C GLY A 683 -13.55 16.46 30.62
N ALA A 684 -13.88 17.27 31.62
CA ALA A 684 -14.92 18.31 31.49
C ALA A 684 -14.59 19.41 30.44
N HIS A 685 -13.32 19.55 30.03
CA HIS A 685 -12.83 20.61 29.11
C HIS A 685 -11.88 20.08 28.03
N GLU A 686 -11.90 18.77 27.77
CA GLU A 686 -11.05 18.14 26.76
C GLU A 686 -11.90 17.19 25.90
N LEU A 687 -12.02 17.57 24.62
CA LEU A 687 -12.82 16.90 23.61
C LEU A 687 -11.88 16.31 22.57
N HIS A 688 -12.13 15.07 22.16
CA HIS A 688 -11.38 14.38 21.11
C HIS A 688 -12.36 13.76 20.12
N LEU A 689 -12.23 14.02 18.82
CA LEU A 689 -13.16 13.54 17.79
C LEU A 689 -12.55 13.54 16.38
N ASP A 690 -13.13 12.77 15.46
CA ASP A 690 -12.80 12.85 14.03
C ASP A 690 -13.39 14.10 13.36
N LEU A 691 -12.70 14.67 12.37
CA LEU A 691 -13.17 15.85 11.63
C LEU A 691 -14.62 15.74 11.11
N GLY A 692 -15.05 14.54 10.69
CA GLY A 692 -16.42 14.26 10.25
C GLY A 692 -17.46 14.32 11.37
N ASP A 693 -17.03 14.15 12.62
CA ASP A 693 -17.87 14.10 13.81
C ASP A 693 -18.04 15.46 14.51
N LEU A 694 -17.54 16.56 13.92
CA LEU A 694 -17.72 17.90 14.48
C LEU A 694 -19.19 18.28 14.70
N ALA A 695 -20.11 17.70 13.93
CA ALA A 695 -21.55 17.93 14.06
C ALA A 695 -22.15 17.37 15.37
N VAL A 696 -21.42 16.50 16.08
CA VAL A 696 -21.83 15.98 17.40
C VAL A 696 -21.73 17.05 18.48
N LEU A 697 -20.84 18.03 18.30
CA LEU A 697 -20.64 19.09 19.27
C LEU A 697 -21.78 20.11 19.25
N THR A 698 -22.17 20.56 20.44
CA THR A 698 -23.15 21.62 20.61
C THR A 698 -22.51 22.89 21.15
N ARG A 699 -23.31 23.96 21.24
CA ARG A 699 -22.84 25.23 21.79
C ARG A 699 -22.53 25.13 23.29
N GLU A 700 -23.16 24.19 23.99
CA GLU A 700 -22.93 23.92 25.42
C GLU A 700 -21.57 23.28 25.70
N ASP A 701 -20.99 22.54 24.75
CA ASP A 701 -19.64 21.96 24.88
C ASP A 701 -18.54 23.03 25.02
N PHE A 702 -18.85 24.27 24.66
CA PHE A 702 -17.97 25.43 24.80
C PHE A 702 -18.60 26.43 25.78
N PRO A 703 -18.32 26.32 27.10
CA PRO A 703 -18.81 27.30 28.06
C PRO A 703 -18.25 28.69 27.77
N VAL A 704 -19.08 29.71 28.00
CA VAL A 704 -18.67 31.11 27.84
C VAL A 704 -17.50 31.41 28.80
N ASP A 705 -16.49 32.10 28.29
CA ASP A 705 -15.32 32.58 29.04
C ASP A 705 -14.47 31.46 29.66
N ARG A 706 -14.55 30.27 29.06
CA ARG A 706 -13.77 29.11 29.47
C ARG A 706 -13.06 28.49 28.27
N PRO A 707 -11.72 28.41 28.27
CA PRO A 707 -11.00 27.66 27.25
C PRO A 707 -11.33 26.17 27.30
N VAL A 708 -11.63 25.59 26.14
CA VAL A 708 -11.88 24.16 25.96
C VAL A 708 -10.90 23.61 24.95
N ARG A 709 -10.22 22.53 25.32
CA ARG A 709 -9.30 21.79 24.45
C ARG A 709 -10.12 20.91 23.51
N LEU A 710 -9.89 21.04 22.21
CA LEU A 710 -10.50 20.23 21.18
C LEU A 710 -9.40 19.62 20.31
N ASP A 711 -9.30 18.30 20.32
CA ASP A 711 -8.40 17.53 19.48
C ASP A 711 -9.19 16.89 18.34
N VAL A 712 -8.86 17.28 17.12
CA VAL A 712 -9.57 16.83 15.91
C VAL A 712 -8.68 15.87 15.13
N GLU A 713 -9.07 14.61 15.00
CA GLU A 713 -8.39 13.68 14.11
C GLU A 713 -8.61 14.10 12.65
N ILE A 714 -7.50 14.27 11.94
CA ILE A 714 -7.48 14.58 10.51
C ILE A 714 -6.74 13.43 9.83
N GLY A 715 -7.47 12.36 9.48
CA GLY A 715 -6.90 11.12 8.94
C GLY A 715 -6.00 10.42 9.97
N ALA A 716 -4.71 10.22 9.66
CA ALA A 716 -3.77 9.61 10.62
C ALA A 716 -3.09 10.62 11.57
N ASP A 717 -3.34 11.92 11.40
CA ASP A 717 -2.72 13.00 12.17
C ASP A 717 -3.74 13.64 13.12
N LEU A 718 -3.26 14.27 14.20
CA LEU A 718 -4.11 14.99 15.16
C LEU A 718 -3.96 16.50 14.98
N LEU A 719 -5.07 17.23 14.88
CA LEU A 719 -5.12 18.69 14.85
C LEU A 719 -5.50 19.25 16.23
N PRO A 720 -4.55 19.84 16.96
CA PRO A 720 -4.80 20.39 18.28
C PRO A 720 -5.43 21.79 18.21
N MET A 721 -6.57 21.98 18.87
CA MET A 721 -7.30 23.26 18.92
C MET A 721 -7.65 23.67 20.36
N LEU A 722 -7.66 24.97 20.63
CA LEU A 722 -8.17 25.55 21.87
C LEU A 722 -9.26 26.55 21.51
N VAL A 723 -10.47 26.33 22.03
CA VAL A 723 -11.64 27.12 21.70
C VAL A 723 -12.07 27.92 22.92
N VAL A 724 -12.25 29.23 22.75
CA VAL A 724 -12.80 30.12 23.77
C VAL A 724 -14.07 30.76 23.24
N ARG A 725 -15.22 30.40 23.82
CA ARG A 725 -16.48 31.03 23.48
C ARG A 725 -16.62 32.37 24.20
N ARG A 726 -17.03 33.40 23.45
CA ARG A 726 -17.39 34.73 23.97
C ARG A 726 -18.86 35.02 23.67
N THR A 727 -19.32 36.21 24.04
CA THR A 727 -20.70 36.67 23.81
C THR A 727 -20.88 37.42 22.50
N GLY A 728 -19.81 37.78 21.78
CA GLY A 728 -19.86 38.49 20.50
C GLY A 728 -20.30 37.62 19.31
N GLU A 729 -20.44 38.24 18.13
CA GLU A 729 -20.91 37.59 16.88
C GLU A 729 -19.79 37.34 15.86
N ARG A 730 -18.53 37.56 16.26
CA ARG A 730 -17.35 37.43 15.40
C ARG A 730 -16.38 36.40 15.98
N ALA A 731 -15.56 35.80 15.12
CA ALA A 731 -14.55 34.84 15.52
C ALA A 731 -13.16 35.23 15.01
N VAL A 732 -12.13 34.91 15.77
CA VAL A 732 -10.73 35.02 15.37
C VAL A 732 -10.02 33.68 15.55
N SER A 733 -9.26 33.27 14.55
CA SER A 733 -8.43 32.08 14.58
C SER A 733 -6.96 32.47 14.67
N PHE A 734 -6.25 31.89 15.63
CA PHE A 734 -4.83 32.14 15.87
C PHE A 734 -4.01 30.92 15.45
N TYR A 735 -2.90 31.16 14.74
CA TYR A 735 -1.99 30.09 14.31
C TYR A 735 -0.61 30.25 14.93
N ASP A 736 -0.02 29.13 15.33
CA ASP A 736 1.30 29.11 15.92
C ASP A 736 2.38 29.54 14.90
N GLY A 737 3.25 30.44 15.35
CA GLY A 737 4.53 30.72 14.73
C GLY A 737 5.54 29.62 15.07
N PRO A 738 6.85 29.88 14.89
CA PRO A 738 7.87 28.97 15.37
C PRO A 738 7.75 28.71 16.88
N VAL A 739 7.72 27.44 17.28
CA VAL A 739 7.52 26.98 18.66
C VAL A 739 8.86 26.57 19.28
N ASP A 740 9.06 26.90 20.54
CA ASP A 740 10.18 26.39 21.33
C ASP A 740 9.83 25.00 21.86
N VAL A 741 10.10 23.97 21.05
CA VAL A 741 9.78 22.57 21.34
C VAL A 741 10.45 22.05 22.62
N THR A 742 11.56 22.69 23.05
CA THR A 742 12.22 22.33 24.31
C THR A 742 11.43 22.76 25.53
N LYS A 743 10.69 23.87 25.43
CA LYS A 743 9.84 24.39 26.51
C LYS A 743 8.47 23.75 26.54
N THR A 744 7.92 23.42 25.36
CA THR A 744 6.61 22.76 25.30
C THR A 744 6.70 21.27 25.61
N HIS A 745 7.89 20.67 25.56
CA HIS A 745 8.07 19.22 25.71
C HIS A 745 7.18 18.41 24.76
N GLY A 746 6.98 18.93 23.53
CA GLY A 746 6.09 18.32 22.54
C GLY A 746 4.60 18.53 22.81
N ALA A 747 4.21 19.34 23.80
CA ALA A 747 2.82 19.74 24.00
C ALA A 747 2.41 20.87 23.00
N PRO A 748 1.11 20.95 22.66
CA PRO A 748 0.56 22.05 21.86
C PRO A 748 0.79 23.41 22.52
N ALA A 749 1.36 24.37 21.78
CA ALA A 749 1.77 25.66 22.34
C ALA A 749 0.64 26.67 22.48
N PHE A 750 -0.29 26.72 21.51
CA PHE A 750 -1.38 27.70 21.46
C PHE A 750 -0.94 29.12 21.75
N GLN A 751 0.02 29.59 20.94
CA GLN A 751 0.54 30.93 21.07
C GLN A 751 -0.61 31.95 21.07
N ARG A 752 -0.51 32.92 21.99
CA ARG A 752 -1.50 34.00 22.19
C ARG A 752 -2.80 33.56 22.84
N ALA A 753 -2.92 32.31 23.32
CA ALA A 753 -4.06 31.88 24.13
C ALA A 753 -4.33 32.81 25.32
N ALA A 754 -3.28 33.33 25.98
CA ALA A 754 -3.42 34.26 27.10
C ALA A 754 -4.07 35.62 26.76
N TRP A 755 -4.28 35.95 25.49
CA TRP A 755 -4.91 37.22 25.08
C TRP A 755 -6.43 37.18 25.17
N TRP A 756 -7.02 36.00 25.39
CA TRP A 756 -8.45 35.82 25.28
C TRP A 756 -9.32 36.75 26.12
N PRO A 757 -8.94 37.20 27.34
CA PRO A 757 -9.79 38.10 28.13
C PRO A 757 -9.99 39.47 27.48
N GLU A 758 -9.04 39.94 26.67
CA GLU A 758 -9.04 41.27 26.03
C GLU A 758 -9.73 41.28 24.66
N ILE A 759 -10.15 40.11 24.16
CA ILE A 759 -10.78 39.95 22.86
C ILE A 759 -12.24 39.54 23.08
N ASP A 760 -13.17 40.36 22.57
CA ASP A 760 -14.62 40.18 22.69
C ASP A 760 -15.21 39.17 21.68
N ARG A 761 -14.36 38.62 20.81
CA ARG A 761 -14.68 37.67 19.75
C ARG A 761 -14.43 36.23 20.18
N HIS A 762 -15.19 35.29 19.64
CA HIS A 762 -14.87 33.86 19.77
C HIS A 762 -13.43 33.58 19.31
N GLN A 763 -12.70 32.71 19.99
CA GLN A 763 -11.30 32.45 19.66
C GLN A 763 -11.08 30.97 19.40
N VAL A 764 -10.31 30.69 18.35
CA VAL A 764 -9.90 29.34 17.97
C VAL A 764 -8.38 29.36 17.77
N HIS A 765 -7.63 28.82 18.73
CA HIS A 765 -6.18 28.68 18.59
C HIS A 765 -5.89 27.33 17.96
N VAL A 766 -5.05 27.32 16.93
CA VAL A 766 -4.66 26.13 16.18
C VAL A 766 -3.16 25.93 16.35
N ALA A 767 -2.77 24.82 16.97
CA ALA A 767 -1.38 24.43 17.01
C ALA A 767 -1.01 23.74 15.70
N ASP A 768 0.21 23.98 15.21
CA ASP A 768 0.74 23.25 14.05
C ASP A 768 0.93 21.78 14.47
N PRO A 769 0.24 20.79 13.85
CA PRO A 769 0.31 19.39 14.28
C PRO A 769 1.74 18.84 14.33
N ALA A 770 2.59 19.30 13.42
CA ALA A 770 3.98 18.83 13.34
C ALA A 770 4.87 19.43 14.45
N SER A 771 4.37 20.38 15.24
CA SER A 771 5.04 20.93 16.42
C SER A 771 4.71 20.18 17.73
N VAL A 772 3.92 19.11 17.64
CA VAL A 772 3.44 18.31 18.77
C VAL A 772 4.03 16.90 18.70
N GLY A 773 4.27 16.29 19.86
CA GLY A 773 4.81 14.94 20.01
C GLY A 773 6.35 14.85 19.99
N HIS A 774 6.86 13.61 20.00
CA HIS A 774 8.30 13.34 20.13
C HIS A 774 9.15 13.75 18.92
N ALA A 775 8.53 13.84 17.74
CA ALA A 775 9.15 14.35 16.51
C ALA A 775 8.76 15.82 16.22
N ALA A 776 8.48 16.60 17.27
CA ALA A 776 8.06 17.99 17.14
C ALA A 776 9.11 18.84 16.41
N LEU A 777 8.68 19.46 15.32
CA LEU A 777 9.45 20.47 14.61
C LEU A 777 9.17 21.85 15.19
N LYS A 778 10.20 22.70 15.21
CA LYS A 778 10.07 24.11 15.55
C LYS A 778 9.03 24.82 14.68
N THR A 779 8.88 24.44 13.42
CA THR A 779 7.85 24.94 12.51
C THR A 779 7.70 24.00 11.33
N SER A 780 6.50 23.90 10.75
CA SER A 780 6.22 23.08 9.56
C SER A 780 5.40 23.79 8.49
N TRP A 781 4.89 24.99 8.76
CA TRP A 781 3.96 25.69 7.85
C TRP A 781 2.73 24.85 7.47
N GLY A 782 2.32 23.96 8.37
CA GLY A 782 1.19 23.04 8.16
C GLY A 782 1.46 21.93 7.15
N GLN A 783 2.73 21.56 6.93
CA GLN A 783 3.10 20.42 6.10
C GLN A 783 3.20 19.15 6.96
N LEU A 784 2.37 18.15 6.66
CA LEU A 784 2.33 16.89 7.42
C LEU A 784 3.17 15.80 6.77
N HIS A 785 2.93 15.55 5.47
CA HIS A 785 3.67 14.56 4.68
C HIS A 785 3.61 14.89 3.18
N PRO A 786 4.31 14.15 2.26
CA PRO A 786 4.51 14.61 0.89
C PRO A 786 3.23 14.95 0.13
N GLN A 787 2.11 14.25 0.38
CA GLN A 787 0.83 14.46 -0.29
C GLN A 787 -0.19 15.27 0.52
N ARG A 788 0.10 15.64 1.78
CA ARG A 788 -0.91 16.22 2.68
C ARG A 788 -0.41 17.40 3.50
N SER A 789 -1.28 18.39 3.61
CA SER A 789 -1.10 19.58 4.45
C SER A 789 -2.26 19.65 5.43
N ALA A 790 -2.00 20.14 6.65
CA ALA A 790 -3.01 20.32 7.68
C ALA A 790 -3.96 21.50 7.41
N VAL A 791 -3.53 22.47 6.59
CA VAL A 791 -4.26 23.75 6.41
C VAL A 791 -5.70 23.56 5.90
N PRO A 792 -5.98 22.72 4.86
CA PRO A 792 -7.34 22.53 4.39
C PRO A 792 -8.27 21.88 5.43
N ASP A 793 -7.77 20.89 6.17
CA ASP A 793 -8.57 20.19 7.18
C ASP A 793 -8.79 21.07 8.42
N ALA A 794 -7.81 21.90 8.79
CA ALA A 794 -7.96 22.89 9.84
C ALA A 794 -9.01 23.96 9.51
N VAL A 795 -9.08 24.42 8.25
CA VAL A 795 -10.13 25.38 7.84
C VAL A 795 -11.52 24.75 7.90
N LYS A 796 -11.66 23.47 7.54
CA LYS A 796 -12.92 22.74 7.74
C LYS A 796 -13.30 22.68 9.22
N ALA A 797 -12.34 22.38 10.10
CA ALA A 797 -12.56 22.32 11.54
C ALA A 797 -12.98 23.68 12.12
N ILE A 798 -12.27 24.75 11.76
CA ILE A 798 -12.59 26.12 12.16
C ILE A 798 -14.00 26.51 11.71
N ARG A 799 -14.39 26.19 10.47
CA ARG A 799 -15.75 26.48 9.97
C ARG A 799 -16.82 25.73 10.76
N GLY A 800 -16.58 24.46 11.09
CA GLY A 800 -17.47 23.67 11.95
C GLY A 800 -17.63 24.29 13.34
N VAL A 801 -16.51 24.52 14.03
CA VAL A 801 -16.48 25.10 15.38
C VAL A 801 -17.13 26.49 15.40
N THR A 802 -16.76 27.37 14.48
CA THR A 802 -17.32 28.73 14.45
C THR A 802 -18.81 28.75 14.11
N ALA A 803 -19.30 27.83 13.26
CA ALA A 803 -20.73 27.67 13.03
C ALA A 803 -21.47 27.26 14.32
N ILE A 804 -20.93 26.31 15.11
CA ILE A 804 -21.48 25.91 16.42
C ILE A 804 -21.54 27.11 17.38
N LEU A 805 -20.51 27.97 17.37
CA LEU A 805 -20.45 29.15 18.22
C LEU A 805 -21.42 30.27 17.79
N GLY A 806 -22.02 30.17 16.59
CA GLY A 806 -22.97 31.13 16.03
C GLY A 806 -22.39 32.06 14.95
N VAL A 807 -21.23 31.73 14.37
CA VAL A 807 -20.53 32.55 13.35
C VAL A 807 -20.34 31.76 12.03
N PRO A 808 -21.44 31.39 11.33
CA PRO A 808 -21.35 30.63 10.07
C PRO A 808 -20.84 31.46 8.89
N ASP A 809 -21.01 32.80 8.92
CA ASP A 809 -20.59 33.71 7.85
C ASP A 809 -19.08 34.00 7.89
N ALA A 810 -18.40 33.80 6.76
CA ALA A 810 -16.96 34.05 6.61
C ALA A 810 -16.56 35.50 6.87
N ARG A 811 -17.43 36.47 6.57
CA ARG A 811 -17.16 37.91 6.76
C ARG A 811 -16.95 38.30 8.21
N HIS A 812 -17.40 37.46 9.14
CA HIS A 812 -17.25 37.65 10.59
C HIS A 812 -16.07 36.86 11.17
N ARG A 813 -15.27 36.20 10.33
CA ARG A 813 -14.07 35.44 10.71
C ARG A 813 -12.80 36.19 10.34
N THR A 814 -11.85 36.20 11.28
CA THR A 814 -10.51 36.77 11.08
C THR A 814 -9.46 35.72 11.39
N HIS A 815 -8.49 35.54 10.50
CA HIS A 815 -7.34 34.65 10.66
C HIS A 815 -6.12 35.49 11.01
N PHE A 816 -5.46 35.20 12.14
CA PHE A 816 -4.30 35.95 12.60
C PHE A 816 -3.08 35.05 12.80
N GLY A 817 -1.92 35.52 12.35
CA GLY A 817 -0.65 34.89 12.66
C GLY A 817 0.57 35.72 12.27
N SER A 818 1.72 35.38 12.84
CA SER A 818 3.00 35.97 12.50
C SER A 818 4.00 34.92 12.00
N SER A 819 4.96 35.31 11.16
CA SER A 819 5.98 34.39 10.63
C SER A 819 5.36 33.13 9.98
N SER A 820 5.64 31.91 10.46
CA SER A 820 5.01 30.69 9.96
C SER A 820 3.51 30.62 10.24
N GLY A 821 3.06 31.21 11.35
CA GLY A 821 1.63 31.38 11.64
C GLY A 821 0.97 32.38 10.69
N GLY A 822 1.73 33.34 10.16
CA GLY A 822 1.27 34.26 9.12
C GLY A 822 1.05 33.55 7.77
N PHE A 823 1.92 32.60 7.42
CA PHE A 823 1.71 31.72 6.26
C PHE A 823 0.43 30.88 6.41
N TRP A 824 0.20 30.33 7.61
CA TRP A 824 -1.04 29.63 7.98
C TRP A 824 -2.28 30.52 7.83
N ALA A 825 -2.29 31.68 8.49
CA ALA A 825 -3.43 32.59 8.49
C ALA A 825 -3.83 33.06 7.09
N TRP A 826 -2.84 33.31 6.23
CA TRP A 826 -3.08 33.73 4.86
C TRP A 826 -3.67 32.60 4.01
N ASN A 827 -3.09 31.39 4.05
CA ASN A 827 -3.65 30.24 3.34
C ASN A 827 -5.05 29.87 3.87
N ALA A 828 -5.30 30.04 5.18
CA ALA A 828 -6.61 29.81 5.76
C ALA A 828 -7.67 30.78 5.20
N ALA A 829 -7.34 32.07 5.05
CA ALA A 829 -8.25 33.04 4.44
C ALA A 829 -8.50 32.79 2.95
N LEU A 830 -7.52 32.24 2.22
CA LEU A 830 -7.73 31.79 0.83
C LEU A 830 -8.72 30.61 0.76
N LEU A 831 -8.69 29.70 1.74
CA LEU A 831 -9.59 28.55 1.81
C LEU A 831 -10.93 28.85 2.53
N ASP A 832 -11.09 30.05 3.07
CA ASP A 832 -12.30 30.56 3.70
C ASP A 832 -12.76 31.88 3.03
N PRO A 833 -13.24 31.83 1.77
CA PRO A 833 -13.50 33.02 0.97
C PRO A 833 -14.49 33.98 1.65
N GLY A 834 -14.11 35.25 1.74
CA GLY A 834 -14.88 36.29 2.43
C GLY A 834 -14.40 36.60 3.84
N SER A 835 -13.54 35.74 4.42
CA SER A 835 -12.84 36.03 5.68
C SER A 835 -11.70 37.03 5.51
N ARG A 836 -11.17 37.50 6.64
CA ARG A 836 -10.07 38.47 6.71
C ARG A 836 -8.82 37.79 7.26
N ALA A 837 -7.65 38.00 6.66
CA ALA A 837 -6.36 37.65 7.26
C ALA A 837 -5.66 38.90 7.80
N VAL A 838 -5.10 38.82 9.01
CA VAL A 838 -4.17 39.82 9.56
C VAL A 838 -2.85 39.12 9.80
N VAL A 839 -1.84 39.47 9.00
CA VAL A 839 -0.54 38.79 9.00
C VAL A 839 0.57 39.75 9.35
N SER A 840 1.48 39.31 10.22
CA SER A 840 2.65 40.08 10.64
C SER A 840 3.93 39.38 10.23
N ASN A 841 4.75 40.05 9.40
CA ASN A 841 6.01 39.51 8.87
C ASN A 841 5.89 38.02 8.45
N PRO A 842 4.90 37.67 7.59
CA PRO A 842 4.65 36.28 7.23
C PRO A 842 5.79 35.71 6.40
N GLN A 843 6.05 34.42 6.58
CA GLN A 843 7.03 33.69 5.77
C GLN A 843 6.35 33.26 4.46
N ILE A 844 6.22 34.19 3.51
CA ILE A 844 5.43 34.03 2.27
C ILE A 844 5.84 32.77 1.50
N ASP A 845 7.16 32.53 1.39
CA ASP A 845 7.74 31.34 0.79
C ASP A 845 8.72 30.67 1.75
N TRP A 846 8.23 29.66 2.46
CA TRP A 846 8.99 28.98 3.51
C TRP A 846 10.22 28.24 3.00
N THR A 847 10.23 27.85 1.72
CA THR A 847 11.38 27.14 1.13
C THR A 847 12.58 28.05 0.91
N THR A 848 12.39 29.37 0.97
CA THR A 848 13.45 30.38 0.85
C THR A 848 13.85 31.02 2.18
N TRP A 849 13.15 30.68 3.28
CA TRP A 849 13.28 31.39 4.56
C TRP A 849 14.47 30.92 5.41
N SER A 850 14.56 29.63 5.74
CA SER A 850 15.60 29.09 6.63
C SER A 850 16.06 27.72 6.15
N THR A 851 17.32 27.64 5.70
CA THR A 851 17.91 26.39 5.22
C THR A 851 17.81 25.26 6.24
N THR A 852 18.05 25.54 7.52
CA THR A 852 17.96 24.55 8.61
C THR A 852 16.53 24.08 8.85
N ALA A 853 15.56 24.99 8.99
CA ALA A 853 14.18 24.60 9.25
C ALA A 853 13.53 23.91 8.04
N THR A 854 13.84 24.38 6.83
CA THR A 854 13.43 23.75 5.57
C THR A 854 14.01 22.35 5.43
N ALA A 855 15.30 22.15 5.73
CA ALA A 855 15.92 20.82 5.69
C ALA A 855 15.29 19.85 6.69
N ALA A 856 15.11 20.29 7.94
CA ALA A 856 14.47 19.47 8.99
C ALA A 856 13.04 19.05 8.59
N LEU A 857 12.27 19.95 7.99
CA LEU A 857 10.94 19.61 7.49
C LEU A 857 10.98 18.59 6.35
N LEU A 858 11.89 18.78 5.37
CA LEU A 858 11.99 17.90 4.21
C LEU A 858 12.40 16.48 4.63
N GLU A 859 13.37 16.38 5.52
CA GLU A 859 13.88 15.11 6.06
C GLU A 859 12.83 14.39 6.90
N GLN A 860 12.26 15.07 7.91
CA GLN A 860 11.44 14.41 8.93
C GLN A 860 9.97 14.23 8.53
N ARG A 861 9.44 15.06 7.61
CA ARG A 861 8.03 15.04 7.23
C ARG A 861 7.81 14.76 5.74
N LEU A 862 8.68 15.24 4.86
CA LEU A 862 8.45 15.15 3.41
C LEU A 862 9.31 14.07 2.72
N SER A 863 9.72 13.04 3.46
CA SER A 863 10.41 11.84 2.94
C SER A 863 11.72 12.16 2.20
N GLY A 864 12.44 13.20 2.61
CA GLY A 864 13.73 13.59 2.05
C GLY A 864 13.67 14.13 0.61
N VAL A 865 12.51 14.57 0.13
CA VAL A 865 12.39 15.19 -1.21
C VAL A 865 13.19 16.50 -1.28
N THR A 866 13.73 16.82 -2.46
CA THR A 866 14.43 18.09 -2.66
C THR A 866 13.44 19.27 -2.67
N VAL A 867 13.90 20.45 -2.25
CA VAL A 867 13.11 21.71 -2.36
C VAL A 867 12.60 21.91 -3.80
N GLN A 868 13.46 21.68 -4.79
CA GLN A 868 13.12 21.88 -6.19
C GLN A 868 12.00 20.94 -6.66
N ASP A 869 12.07 19.66 -6.28
CA ASP A 869 11.04 18.69 -6.63
C ASP A 869 9.73 18.97 -5.91
N PHE A 870 9.78 19.34 -4.63
CA PHE A 870 8.59 19.66 -3.86
C PHE A 870 7.88 20.91 -4.40
N ARG A 871 8.64 21.98 -4.69
CA ARG A 871 8.11 23.19 -5.34
C ARG A 871 7.48 22.91 -6.70
N ARG A 872 8.09 22.04 -7.51
CA ARG A 872 7.56 21.67 -8.83
C ARG A 872 6.22 20.93 -8.72
N ARG A 873 6.07 20.06 -7.73
CA ARG A 873 4.84 19.27 -7.52
C ARG A 873 3.74 20.04 -6.79
N HIS A 874 4.11 20.91 -5.86
CA HIS A 874 3.19 21.58 -4.94
C HIS A 874 3.50 23.08 -4.74
N PRO A 875 3.45 23.91 -5.79
CA PRO A 875 3.86 25.32 -5.71
C PRO A 875 3.04 26.11 -4.68
N GLY A 876 1.73 25.93 -4.62
CA GLY A 876 0.86 26.60 -3.64
C GLY A 876 1.06 26.16 -2.18
N ARG A 877 1.66 24.98 -1.93
CA ARG A 877 2.06 24.57 -0.57
C ARG A 877 3.38 25.19 -0.14
N CYS A 878 4.16 25.73 -1.08
CA CYS A 878 5.47 26.34 -0.82
C CYS A 878 5.38 27.85 -0.64
N ASN A 879 4.58 28.50 -1.50
CA ASN A 879 4.46 29.95 -1.58
C ASN A 879 2.98 30.35 -1.56
N VAL A 880 2.58 31.15 -0.58
CA VAL A 880 1.17 31.56 -0.44
C VAL A 880 0.69 32.47 -1.57
N LEU A 881 1.58 33.17 -2.28
CA LEU A 881 1.21 33.94 -3.47
C LEU A 881 0.87 33.04 -4.66
N GLU A 882 1.53 31.89 -4.79
CA GLU A 882 1.15 30.86 -5.77
C GLU A 882 -0.19 30.19 -5.40
N ALA A 883 -0.43 30.00 -4.10
CA ALA A 883 -1.73 29.56 -3.61
C ALA A 883 -2.82 30.58 -3.96
N TRP A 884 -2.56 31.87 -3.74
CA TRP A 884 -3.49 32.96 -4.05
C TRP A 884 -3.77 33.03 -5.56
N ARG A 885 -2.73 32.94 -6.39
CA ARG A 885 -2.86 32.89 -7.85
C ARG A 885 -3.74 31.73 -8.31
N THR A 886 -3.63 30.57 -7.67
CA THR A 886 -4.39 29.35 -7.99
C THR A 886 -5.82 29.38 -7.44
N ALA A 887 -6.08 30.12 -6.36
CA ALA A 887 -7.42 30.27 -5.79
C ALA A 887 -8.36 31.09 -6.69
N HIS A 888 -7.81 31.94 -7.58
CA HIS A 888 -8.56 32.73 -8.57
C HIS A 888 -9.66 33.64 -8.00
N HIS A 889 -9.54 34.06 -6.73
CA HIS A 889 -10.44 35.04 -6.12
C HIS A 889 -9.69 36.04 -5.24
N PRO A 890 -10.22 37.27 -5.06
CA PRO A 890 -9.63 38.23 -4.14
C PRO A 890 -9.72 37.75 -2.70
N ALA A 891 -8.77 38.17 -1.87
CA ALA A 891 -8.74 37.91 -0.44
C ALA A 891 -8.52 39.20 0.34
N ARG A 892 -9.17 39.33 1.51
CA ARG A 892 -8.99 40.49 2.40
C ARG A 892 -7.80 40.22 3.32
N VAL A 893 -6.69 40.90 3.08
CA VAL A 893 -5.42 40.67 3.78
C VAL A 893 -4.87 41.99 4.30
N ASP A 894 -4.65 42.10 5.60
CA ASP A 894 -3.90 43.20 6.20
C ASP A 894 -2.50 42.71 6.56
N TYR A 895 -1.53 43.14 5.76
CA TYR A 895 -0.14 42.78 5.84
C TYR A 895 0.63 43.82 6.65
N TRP A 896 1.18 43.42 7.79
CA TRP A 896 1.98 44.27 8.66
C TRP A 896 3.46 43.95 8.51
N ALA A 897 4.23 44.91 8.00
CA ALA A 897 5.64 44.75 7.64
C ALA A 897 6.54 45.54 8.59
N ASN A 898 7.36 44.84 9.40
CA ASN A 898 8.47 45.50 10.10
C ASN A 898 9.65 45.74 9.16
N THR A 899 9.73 46.96 8.63
CA THR A 899 10.80 47.40 7.71
C THR A 899 12.18 47.51 8.36
N ALA A 900 12.27 47.43 9.70
CA ALA A 900 13.55 47.38 10.40
C ALA A 900 14.33 46.07 10.15
N THR A 901 13.68 45.01 9.63
CA THR A 901 14.38 43.76 9.30
C THR A 901 14.83 43.72 7.84
N PRO A 902 16.13 43.49 7.56
CA PRO A 902 16.64 43.47 6.19
C PRO A 902 15.95 42.45 5.28
N TYR A 903 15.54 41.30 5.81
CA TYR A 903 14.86 40.28 5.01
C TYR A 903 13.43 40.71 4.64
N GLU A 904 12.68 41.35 5.55
CA GLU A 904 11.35 41.88 5.20
C GLU A 904 11.46 43.01 4.17
N ALA A 905 12.33 43.98 4.42
CA ALA A 905 12.48 45.17 3.58
C ALA A 905 13.00 44.84 2.17
N ASN A 906 13.91 43.87 2.04
CA ASN A 906 14.57 43.57 0.77
C ASN A 906 14.05 42.32 0.06
N VAL A 907 13.30 41.43 0.73
CA VAL A 907 12.83 40.16 0.14
C VAL A 907 11.31 40.06 0.13
N GLU A 908 10.64 40.00 1.29
CA GLU A 908 9.20 39.68 1.33
C GLU A 908 8.32 40.84 0.87
N LEU A 909 8.60 42.07 1.31
CA LEU A 909 7.81 43.23 0.91
C LEU A 909 7.95 43.52 -0.59
N PRO A 910 9.16 43.54 -1.20
CA PRO A 910 9.29 43.64 -2.66
C PRO A 910 8.60 42.51 -3.42
N ARG A 911 8.65 41.27 -2.91
CA ARG A 911 7.96 40.11 -3.50
C ARG A 911 6.44 40.30 -3.51
N LEU A 912 5.86 40.75 -2.40
CA LEU A 912 4.43 41.07 -2.31
C LEU A 912 4.04 42.22 -3.25
N ARG A 913 4.82 43.30 -3.28
CA ARG A 913 4.56 44.45 -4.18
C ARG A 913 4.64 44.05 -5.65
N GLY A 914 5.58 43.17 -6.01
CA GLY A 914 5.67 42.58 -7.35
C GLY A 914 4.41 41.79 -7.72
N PHE A 915 3.91 40.95 -6.81
CA PHE A 915 2.66 40.22 -7.01
C PHE A 915 1.45 41.14 -7.12
N GLN A 916 1.37 42.18 -6.29
CA GLN A 916 0.31 43.20 -6.34
C GLN A 916 0.29 43.92 -7.70
N HIS A 917 1.46 44.19 -8.29
CA HIS A 917 1.55 44.80 -9.61
C HIS A 917 1.13 43.86 -10.74
N GLN A 918 1.48 42.57 -10.64
CA GLN A 918 1.16 41.56 -11.65
C GLN A 918 -0.31 41.09 -11.59
N HIS A 919 -0.91 41.12 -10.39
CA HIS A 919 -2.25 40.61 -10.10
C HIS A 919 -3.11 41.62 -9.30
N PRO A 920 -3.38 42.82 -9.85
CA PRO A 920 -4.20 43.83 -9.18
C PRO A 920 -5.63 43.34 -8.89
N GLU A 921 -6.16 42.42 -9.69
CA GLU A 921 -7.50 41.83 -9.55
C GLU A 921 -7.65 40.92 -8.32
N LEU A 922 -6.55 40.29 -7.88
CA LEU A 922 -6.55 39.43 -6.69
C LEU A 922 -6.30 40.24 -5.42
N THR A 923 -5.57 41.36 -5.55
CA THR A 923 -5.06 42.16 -4.43
C THR A 923 -5.91 43.39 -4.10
N THR A 924 -7.13 43.47 -4.61
CA THR A 924 -8.06 44.60 -4.42
C THR A 924 -8.36 44.92 -2.95
N ASN A 925 -8.28 43.90 -2.07
CA ASN A 925 -8.52 44.02 -0.63
C ASN A 925 -7.23 43.77 0.20
N LEU A 926 -6.05 43.93 -0.41
CA LEU A 926 -4.77 43.89 0.26
C LEU A 926 -4.44 45.27 0.84
N ARG A 927 -4.23 45.36 2.15
CA ARG A 927 -3.68 46.56 2.81
C ARG A 927 -2.30 46.23 3.36
N VAL A 928 -1.34 47.11 3.10
CA VAL A 928 0.04 46.95 3.56
C VAL A 928 0.34 48.07 4.55
N HIS A 929 0.70 47.69 5.77
CA HIS A 929 1.00 48.57 6.89
C HIS A 929 2.49 48.45 7.23
N ASP A 930 3.25 49.47 6.87
CA ASP A 930 4.69 49.51 7.14
C ASP A 930 4.93 50.13 8.53
N TYR A 931 5.78 49.51 9.34
CA TYR A 931 6.25 50.08 10.59
C TYR A 931 7.76 49.81 10.78
N HIS A 932 8.41 50.59 11.63
CA HIS A 932 9.86 50.47 11.90
C HIS A 932 10.09 50.28 13.39
N ASP A 933 10.53 49.08 13.78
CA ASP A 933 10.89 48.74 15.15
C ASP A 933 12.17 47.91 15.19
N GLU A 934 13.29 48.56 15.52
CA GLU A 934 14.63 47.96 15.61
C GLU A 934 14.79 47.01 16.81
N ARG A 935 13.95 47.13 17.84
CA ARG A 935 14.01 46.27 19.04
C ARG A 935 13.24 44.96 18.82
N ALA A 936 12.15 45.01 18.05
CA ALA A 936 11.34 43.83 17.75
C ALA A 936 12.01 42.89 16.72
N VAL A 937 12.80 43.40 15.78
CA VAL A 937 13.41 42.60 14.70
C VAL A 937 12.33 41.72 14.02
N HIS A 938 12.49 40.38 13.95
CA HIS A 938 11.51 39.45 13.37
C HIS A 938 10.39 39.04 14.35
N ALA A 939 10.32 39.66 15.53
CA ALA A 939 9.26 39.39 16.48
C ALA A 939 7.89 39.83 15.95
N PRO A 940 6.80 39.19 16.43
CA PRO A 940 5.44 39.58 16.06
C PRO A 940 5.15 41.04 16.44
N LEU A 941 4.11 41.62 15.82
CA LEU A 941 3.44 42.82 16.36
C LEU A 941 3.28 42.72 17.89
N ASP A 942 3.55 43.81 18.60
CA ASP A 942 3.26 43.88 20.03
C ASP A 942 1.77 43.62 20.29
N ARG A 943 1.47 43.12 21.50
CA ARG A 943 0.13 42.68 21.88
C ARG A 943 -0.93 43.76 21.64
N GLN A 944 -0.65 45.03 21.94
CA GLN A 944 -1.62 46.11 21.84
C GLN A 944 -1.94 46.42 20.37
N ARG A 945 -0.93 46.49 19.51
CA ARG A 945 -1.12 46.66 18.05
C ARG A 945 -1.79 45.46 17.42
N ALA A 946 -1.41 44.23 17.78
CA ALA A 946 -2.01 43.01 17.26
C ALA A 946 -3.52 42.93 17.60
N VAL A 947 -3.88 43.16 18.86
CA VAL A 947 -5.29 43.18 19.29
C VAL A 947 -6.06 44.29 18.56
N SER A 948 -5.50 45.49 18.46
CA SER A 948 -6.14 46.61 17.73
C SER A 948 -6.40 46.26 16.27
N ALA A 949 -5.40 45.68 15.57
CA ALA A 949 -5.52 45.28 14.17
C ALA A 949 -6.55 44.16 13.96
N ILE A 950 -6.68 43.21 14.90
CA ILE A 950 -7.69 42.15 14.87
C ILE A 950 -9.11 42.72 15.06
N LEU A 951 -9.25 43.69 15.97
CA LEU A 951 -10.55 44.29 16.30
C LEU A 951 -11.03 45.30 15.24
N GLU A 952 -10.12 45.85 14.45
CA GLU A 952 -10.43 46.74 13.32
C GLU A 952 -11.41 46.06 12.33
N SER A 953 -12.46 46.78 11.93
CA SER A 953 -13.61 46.22 11.18
C SER A 953 -13.35 46.10 9.69
#